data_AF-A0A1H1B1B7-F1
#
_entry.id   AF-A0A1H1B1B7-F1
#
_cell.length_a   1.000
_cell.length_b   1.000
_cell.length_c   1.000
_cell.angle_alpha   90.00
_cell.angle_beta   90.00
_cell.angle_gamma   90.00
#
_symmetry.space_group_name_H-M   'P 1'
#
loop_
_entity.id
_entity.type
_entity.pdbx_description
1 polymer ?
#
loop_
_entity_poly.entity_id
_entity_poly.type
_entity_poly.pdbx_seq_one_letter_code
_entity_poly.pdbx_strand_id
1 'polypeptide(L)'
;MPLPRRIFASLVFAGAGIALPAISHASAAADSLRQLTANTGVTRNVTLSDLGISDAVVLTGGATQDFYLPVPRNLTLANASIAFDSHYLKGQTGTASAVLAVDGQPVVSQALADGDGLIQRSLAVTPRVHGSGFVRLGVSLLSNTGIRHCETPDSAANSLVISPQTRLTYRVETSAVTSLDDAWSTLPGEPVLLVSSSHLDSAAFDSAWRLGVALERGGKRVSVHALPAVGQSVDTRGLNVPDAFASLPAFAALRDNSAAHKLASDAELGALIVLGAPGVSGDVVVADAALRTRLAAAFDALTAQLASDPDAQAALKAWRTSHATLADTDSRAQQIRLATLGEHTVVAVSPDAGAQAAGLFDDTLRRALTTDSVVSPIAQPDQRANGKFMRLSNLGGSAQAFDVLARGDWTVSFPLAAVSSDSRMPSEITLYVAAAPGPSSSRPVATIYWNGILLAAKQLRADGQPEQLHARVPGYVLGVNNNLRLSVQRQPYSADCNETPQAYPVNVLPASSFITSGDADPDGTFIGLLPLMAGHPQLIVPQRYLADAPDHLASVIAMALASGLSPTQTELTVANGNDAVKPAKPFLAMEVNVDGANPSARVTDGQRLQIRGKTVDWLDATGLKHLSTVEVVRAQGEDGLLWYAIGADRPGIGGTQAVQPFVLNRGNLAIIGDNGPLAWIDSGNPDASMPPGAGETPFYEWRRYVSWGVPAIAITLFVFLTLLVVARRTRRKKEDK
;
A
#
# COMPACT_ATOMS: atom_id res chain seq x y z
N MET A 1 42.06 50.46 -88.89
CA MET A 1 43.08 49.68 -89.63
C MET A 1 44.20 49.33 -88.65
N PRO A 2 44.69 48.09 -88.52
CA PRO A 2 44.30 46.86 -89.23
C PRO A 2 43.74 45.74 -88.31
N LEU A 3 42.85 44.92 -88.88
CA LEU A 3 42.60 43.51 -88.53
C LEU A 3 43.83 42.66 -88.96
N PRO A 4 44.03 41.37 -88.58
CA PRO A 4 43.05 40.26 -88.56
C PRO A 4 43.28 39.27 -87.37
N ARG A 5 42.66 38.09 -87.17
CA ARG A 5 42.23 37.01 -88.07
C ARG A 5 41.41 35.97 -87.25
N ARG A 6 40.41 35.35 -87.89
CA ARG A 6 39.50 34.30 -87.40
C ARG A 6 40.22 32.98 -87.08
N ILE A 7 39.78 32.24 -86.06
CA ILE A 7 39.75 30.75 -86.05
C ILE A 7 38.50 30.24 -85.29
N PHE A 8 37.78 29.33 -85.94
CA PHE A 8 36.68 28.48 -85.47
C PHE A 8 37.12 27.51 -84.36
N ALA A 9 36.30 27.29 -83.33
CA ALA A 9 36.30 26.02 -82.58
C ALA A 9 34.99 25.82 -81.77
N SER A 10 34.14 24.96 -82.34
CA SER A 10 33.41 23.86 -81.69
C SER A 10 32.67 24.08 -80.36
N LEU A 11 31.34 24.08 -80.45
CA LEU A 11 30.43 23.71 -79.36
C LEU A 11 30.78 22.31 -78.81
N VAL A 12 31.04 22.24 -77.50
CA VAL A 12 30.84 21.03 -76.70
C VAL A 12 29.80 21.38 -75.64
N PHE A 13 28.58 20.88 -75.81
CA PHE A 13 27.55 20.89 -74.78
C PHE A 13 28.00 19.96 -73.65
N ALA A 14 28.56 20.54 -72.57
CA ALA A 14 28.67 19.84 -71.29
C ALA A 14 27.29 19.92 -70.62
N GLY A 15 26.57 18.80 -70.60
CA GLY A 15 25.34 18.65 -69.83
C GLY A 15 25.64 18.76 -68.34
N ALA A 16 25.52 19.95 -67.78
CA ALA A 16 25.41 20.15 -66.35
C ALA A 16 24.02 19.65 -65.92
N GLY A 17 23.95 18.39 -65.47
CA GLY A 17 22.80 17.88 -64.75
C GLY A 17 22.62 18.71 -63.48
N ILE A 18 21.61 19.58 -63.48
CA ILE A 18 21.13 20.26 -62.29
C ILE A 18 20.50 19.19 -61.41
N ALA A 19 21.29 18.65 -60.48
CA ALA A 19 20.78 17.91 -59.35
C ALA A 19 20.03 18.90 -58.45
N LEU A 20 18.73 19.01 -58.68
CA LEU A 20 17.81 19.62 -57.72
C LEU A 20 17.97 18.84 -56.41
N PRO A 21 18.29 19.47 -55.27
CA PRO A 21 18.20 18.81 -53.99
C PRO A 21 16.73 18.43 -53.80
N ALA A 22 16.47 17.13 -53.67
CA ALA A 22 15.16 16.65 -53.27
C ALA A 22 14.86 17.29 -51.91
N ILE A 23 13.96 18.27 -51.91
CA ILE A 23 13.37 18.79 -50.69
C ILE A 23 12.53 17.63 -50.15
N SER A 24 13.06 16.90 -49.17
CA SER A 24 12.34 15.87 -48.46
C SER A 24 11.16 16.54 -47.76
N HIS A 25 9.96 16.41 -48.33
CA HIS A 25 8.74 16.81 -47.65
C HIS A 25 8.63 15.96 -46.38
N ALA A 26 8.52 16.60 -45.21
CA ALA A 26 8.26 15.90 -43.96
C ALA A 26 6.98 15.09 -44.10
N SER A 27 7.02 13.80 -43.74
CA SER A 27 5.84 12.95 -43.87
C SER A 27 4.88 13.21 -42.71
N ALA A 28 3.56 13.12 -42.95
CA ALA A 28 2.56 13.34 -41.91
C ALA A 28 2.72 12.37 -40.72
N ALA A 29 3.19 11.14 -40.98
CA ALA A 29 3.51 10.15 -39.97
C ALA A 29 4.74 10.57 -39.14
N ALA A 30 5.79 11.10 -39.78
CA ALA A 30 6.95 11.64 -39.09
C ALA A 30 6.60 12.84 -38.18
N ASP A 31 5.76 13.76 -38.65
CA ASP A 31 5.29 14.90 -37.85
C ASP A 31 4.43 14.46 -36.67
N SER A 32 3.56 13.46 -36.85
CA SER A 32 2.74 12.92 -35.77
C SER A 32 3.59 12.22 -34.69
N LEU A 33 4.64 11.47 -35.08
CA LEU A 33 5.62 10.90 -34.14
C LEU A 33 6.39 11.99 -33.37
N ARG A 34 6.76 13.09 -34.04
CA ARG A 34 7.40 14.24 -33.38
C ARG A 34 6.45 14.91 -32.38
N GLN A 35 5.16 14.99 -32.70
CA GLN A 35 4.15 15.55 -31.80
C GLN A 35 3.91 14.67 -30.56
N LEU A 36 3.88 13.34 -30.72
CA LEU A 36 3.81 12.41 -29.59
C LEU A 36 5.03 12.57 -28.65
N THR A 37 6.23 12.76 -29.20
CA THR A 37 7.45 13.05 -28.43
C THR A 37 7.33 14.32 -27.57
N ALA A 38 6.52 15.30 -27.97
CA ALA A 38 6.46 16.62 -27.31
C ALA A 38 5.43 16.71 -26.17
N ASN A 39 4.47 15.79 -26.08
CA ASN A 39 3.38 15.86 -25.09
C ASN A 39 3.70 14.98 -23.86
N THR A 40 4.50 15.50 -22.93
CA THR A 40 5.11 14.69 -21.86
C THR A 40 4.62 15.08 -20.47
N GLY A 41 3.55 14.48 -19.95
CA GLY A 41 3.26 14.64 -18.52
C GLY A 41 2.04 13.90 -18.04
N VAL A 42 2.03 13.64 -16.73
CA VAL A 42 1.08 12.72 -16.11
C VAL A 42 0.27 13.45 -15.05
N THR A 43 -1.04 13.26 -15.10
CA THR A 43 -1.97 13.74 -14.07
C THR A 43 -2.11 12.71 -12.97
N ARG A 44 -2.06 13.16 -11.72
CA ARG A 44 -2.20 12.36 -10.51
C ARG A 44 -3.32 12.88 -9.64
N ASN A 45 -4.02 11.94 -9.02
CA ASN A 45 -5.13 12.18 -8.11
C ASN A 45 -4.88 11.45 -6.80
N VAL A 46 -5.16 12.10 -5.67
CA VAL A 46 -5.10 11.50 -4.34
C VAL A 46 -6.34 11.93 -3.54
N THR A 47 -7.13 10.96 -3.08
CA THR A 47 -8.32 11.18 -2.24
C THR A 47 -8.00 10.97 -0.75
N LEU A 48 -8.86 11.43 0.16
CA LEU A 48 -8.72 11.10 1.59
C LEU A 48 -8.91 9.60 1.84
N SER A 49 -9.79 8.92 1.08
CA SER A 49 -9.94 7.47 1.14
C SER A 49 -8.66 6.71 0.78
N ASP A 50 -7.88 7.20 -0.20
CA ASP A 50 -6.59 6.59 -0.56
C ASP A 50 -5.57 6.70 0.59
N LEU A 51 -5.75 7.66 1.49
CA LEU A 51 -4.92 7.84 2.69
C LEU A 51 -5.41 7.01 3.89
N GLY A 52 -6.41 6.15 3.69
CA GLY A 52 -7.01 5.33 4.74
C GLY A 52 -8.08 6.05 5.56
N ILE A 53 -8.49 7.27 5.18
CA ILE A 53 -9.62 7.97 5.79
C ILE A 53 -10.88 7.57 5.01
N SER A 54 -11.40 6.38 5.27
CA SER A 54 -12.55 5.81 4.56
C SER A 54 -13.90 6.33 5.06
N ASP A 55 -13.95 6.76 6.32
CA ASP A 55 -15.16 7.30 6.96
C ASP A 55 -15.17 8.83 6.91
N ALA A 56 -16.38 9.40 6.89
CA ALA A 56 -16.54 10.85 6.88
C ALA A 56 -16.01 11.48 8.19
N VAL A 57 -15.25 12.56 8.07
CA VAL A 57 -14.68 13.26 9.23
C VAL A 57 -15.65 14.34 9.70
N VAL A 58 -16.10 14.25 10.94
CA VAL A 58 -17.13 15.14 11.51
C VAL A 58 -16.50 16.14 12.47
N LEU A 59 -16.63 17.43 12.16
CA LEU A 59 -16.29 18.55 13.03
C LEU A 59 -17.56 19.05 13.73
N THR A 60 -17.53 19.27 15.04
CA THR A 60 -18.69 19.75 15.84
C THR A 60 -18.26 20.84 16.81
N GLY A 61 -19.18 21.76 17.14
CA GLY A 61 -19.03 22.67 18.29
C GLY A 61 -17.80 23.60 18.27
N GLY A 62 -17.24 23.89 17.09
CA GLY A 62 -15.98 24.64 16.97
C GLY A 62 -14.76 23.71 16.96
N ALA A 63 -14.30 23.30 15.77
CA ALA A 63 -13.21 22.34 15.65
C ALA A 63 -12.36 22.60 14.40
N THR A 64 -11.08 22.22 14.47
CA THR A 64 -10.14 22.30 13.35
C THR A 64 -9.55 20.92 13.08
N GLN A 65 -9.40 20.61 11.79
CA GLN A 65 -8.78 19.39 11.30
C GLN A 65 -7.80 19.72 10.17
N ASP A 66 -6.61 19.15 10.23
CA ASP A 66 -5.63 19.20 9.13
C ASP A 66 -5.56 17.85 8.40
N PHE A 67 -5.44 17.91 7.08
CA PHE A 67 -5.13 16.78 6.21
C PHE A 67 -3.83 17.05 5.46
N TYR A 68 -3.00 16.02 5.32
CA TYR A 68 -1.73 16.10 4.62
C TYR A 68 -1.80 15.24 3.36
N LEU A 69 -1.92 15.89 2.20
CA LEU A 69 -2.10 15.25 0.90
C LEU A 69 -0.70 15.03 0.28
N PRO A 70 -0.26 13.78 0.06
CA PRO A 70 1.10 13.49 -0.38
C PRO A 70 1.36 13.99 -1.80
N VAL A 71 2.54 14.58 -2.00
CA VAL A 71 3.03 15.07 -3.30
C VAL A 71 4.54 14.81 -3.43
N PRO A 72 5.08 14.74 -4.66
CA PRO A 72 6.52 14.62 -4.87
C PRO A 72 7.29 15.77 -4.22
N ARG A 73 8.39 15.46 -3.55
CA ARG A 73 9.18 16.44 -2.77
C ARG A 73 9.99 17.40 -3.63
N ASN A 74 10.46 16.92 -4.78
CA ASN A 74 11.45 17.63 -5.60
C ASN A 74 10.87 18.14 -6.93
N LEU A 75 9.58 17.91 -7.18
CA LEU A 75 8.94 18.27 -8.44
C LEU A 75 7.97 19.44 -8.24
N THR A 76 7.90 20.31 -9.24
CA THR A 76 6.91 21.39 -9.27
C THR A 76 5.59 20.83 -9.77
N LEU A 77 4.51 21.13 -9.05
CA LEU A 77 3.17 20.68 -9.41
C LEU A 77 2.53 21.68 -10.38
N ALA A 78 2.12 21.20 -11.56
CA ALA A 78 1.36 21.99 -12.52
C ALA A 78 -0.15 21.75 -12.32
N ASN A 79 -0.97 22.81 -12.49
CA ASN A 79 -2.44 22.75 -12.41
C ASN A 79 -2.98 22.06 -11.15
N ALA A 80 -2.28 22.22 -10.02
CA ALA A 80 -2.63 21.54 -8.78
C ALA A 80 -3.86 22.19 -8.14
N SER A 81 -4.86 21.36 -7.79
CA SER A 81 -6.10 21.82 -7.14
C SER A 81 -6.70 20.77 -6.21
N ILE A 82 -7.30 21.22 -5.11
CA ILE A 82 -8.04 20.39 -4.17
C ILE A 82 -9.53 20.58 -4.43
N ALA A 83 -10.22 19.52 -4.84
CA ALA A 83 -11.68 19.48 -4.84
C ALA A 83 -12.16 19.06 -3.45
N PHE A 84 -12.54 20.05 -2.64
CA PHE A 84 -13.09 19.88 -1.30
C PHE A 84 -14.59 19.62 -1.38
N ASP A 85 -15.04 18.55 -0.73
CA ASP A 85 -16.45 18.14 -0.68
C ASP A 85 -16.88 17.88 0.76
N SER A 86 -17.97 18.51 1.17
CA SER A 86 -18.51 18.40 2.52
C SER A 86 -19.98 18.78 2.58
N HIS A 87 -20.67 18.27 3.59
CA HIS A 87 -22.00 18.71 3.97
C HIS A 87 -21.96 19.30 5.39
N TYR A 88 -22.78 20.30 5.65
CA TYR A 88 -22.96 20.85 6.99
C TYR A 88 -24.40 20.70 7.44
N LEU A 89 -24.57 20.57 8.74
CA LEU A 89 -25.86 20.69 9.42
C LEU A 89 -25.72 21.80 10.44
N LYS A 90 -26.47 22.88 10.27
CA LYS A 90 -26.57 23.98 11.23
C LYS A 90 -27.91 23.89 11.95
N GLY A 91 -27.93 23.09 13.02
CA GLY A 91 -29.12 22.81 13.82
C GLY A 91 -29.50 23.91 14.81
N GLN A 92 -28.65 24.91 15.04
CA GLN A 92 -28.95 26.04 15.92
C GLN A 92 -28.73 27.40 15.25
N THR A 93 -29.59 28.35 15.60
CA THR A 93 -29.49 29.75 15.20
C THR A 93 -28.24 30.39 15.82
N GLY A 94 -27.49 31.15 15.03
CA GLY A 94 -26.22 31.76 15.45
C GLY A 94 -25.29 32.03 14.26
N THR A 95 -24.09 32.54 14.50
CA THR A 95 -23.07 32.67 13.43
C THR A 95 -22.23 31.40 13.38
N ALA A 96 -22.11 30.82 12.19
CA ALA A 96 -21.19 29.72 11.96
C ALA A 96 -20.49 29.95 10.63
N SER A 97 -19.22 29.58 10.53
CA SER A 97 -18.44 29.71 9.30
C SER A 97 -17.44 28.57 9.15
N ALA A 98 -17.24 28.13 7.91
CA ALA A 98 -16.16 27.23 7.55
C ALA A 98 -14.99 28.03 6.98
N VAL A 99 -13.79 27.77 7.48
CA VAL A 99 -12.53 28.33 6.94
C VAL A 99 -11.71 27.19 6.37
N LEU A 100 -11.28 27.33 5.12
CA LEU A 100 -10.42 26.37 4.43
C LEU A 100 -9.06 27.03 4.18
N ALA A 101 -7.99 26.32 4.51
CA ALA A 101 -6.62 26.76 4.33
C ALA A 101 -5.82 25.78 3.48
N VAL A 102 -4.96 26.31 2.61
CA VAL A 102 -4.00 25.52 1.83
C VAL A 102 -2.59 25.96 2.23
N ASP A 103 -1.76 25.01 2.67
CA ASP A 103 -0.41 25.24 3.20
C ASP A 103 -0.37 26.31 4.32
N GLY A 104 -1.39 26.29 5.18
CA GLY A 104 -1.54 27.22 6.30
C GLY A 104 -2.05 28.60 5.93
N GLN A 105 -2.33 28.88 4.64
CA GLN A 105 -2.92 30.14 4.19
C GLN A 105 -4.43 29.98 4.02
N PRO A 106 -5.29 30.75 4.73
CA PRO A 106 -6.73 30.73 4.52
C PRO A 106 -7.08 31.19 3.11
N VAL A 107 -7.77 30.35 2.35
CA VAL A 107 -8.18 30.62 0.96
C VAL A 107 -9.68 30.78 0.80
N VAL A 108 -10.47 30.22 1.73
CA VAL A 108 -11.93 30.35 1.78
C VAL A 108 -12.35 30.66 3.21
N SER A 109 -13.26 31.60 3.38
CA SER A 109 -14.01 31.82 4.61
C SER A 109 -15.47 32.04 4.23
N GLN A 110 -16.36 31.14 4.68
CA GLN A 110 -17.75 31.12 4.27
C GLN A 110 -18.67 31.00 5.48
N ALA A 111 -19.63 31.91 5.60
CA ALA A 111 -20.72 31.79 6.57
C ALA A 111 -21.69 30.65 6.18
N LEU A 112 -22.18 29.92 7.18
CA LEU A 112 -23.13 28.83 7.03
C LEU A 112 -24.56 29.32 7.25
N ALA A 113 -25.44 29.02 6.30
CA ALA A 113 -26.88 29.27 6.40
C ALA A 113 -27.53 28.30 7.40
N ASP A 114 -28.72 28.63 7.88
CA ASP A 114 -29.49 27.74 8.77
C ASP A 114 -30.01 26.51 8.01
N GLY A 115 -30.06 25.35 8.68
CA GLY A 115 -30.46 24.08 8.07
C GLY A 115 -29.26 23.26 7.57
N ASP A 116 -29.49 22.41 6.57
CA ASP A 116 -28.46 21.61 5.92
C ASP A 116 -27.97 22.26 4.61
N GLY A 117 -26.73 21.96 4.24
CA GLY A 117 -26.19 22.41 2.95
C GLY A 117 -24.85 21.79 2.61
N LEU A 118 -24.35 22.15 1.43
CA LEU A 118 -23.08 21.65 0.91
C LEU A 118 -22.04 22.76 0.84
N ILE A 119 -20.78 22.39 1.06
CA ILE A 119 -19.62 23.23 0.78
C ILE A 119 -18.72 22.46 -0.18
N GLN A 120 -18.83 22.82 -1.46
CA GLN A 120 -18.02 22.28 -2.54
C GLN A 120 -17.15 23.40 -3.12
N ARG A 121 -15.83 23.22 -3.06
CA ARG A 121 -14.86 24.24 -3.48
C ARG A 121 -13.69 23.59 -4.22
N SER A 122 -13.21 24.26 -5.27
CA SER A 122 -11.92 23.96 -5.89
C SER A 122 -10.90 24.95 -5.34
N LEU A 123 -9.92 24.46 -4.59
CA LEU A 123 -8.88 25.26 -3.96
C LEU A 123 -7.60 25.14 -4.79
N ALA A 124 -7.11 26.25 -5.35
CA ALA A 124 -5.87 26.24 -6.11
C ALA A 124 -4.66 26.01 -5.18
N VAL A 125 -3.70 25.20 -5.63
CA VAL A 125 -2.42 24.99 -4.96
C VAL A 125 -1.34 25.75 -5.74
N THR A 126 -0.54 26.55 -5.04
CA THR A 126 0.51 27.36 -5.66
C THR A 126 1.56 26.47 -6.34
N PRO A 127 1.95 26.73 -7.60
CA PRO A 127 2.95 25.93 -8.31
C PRO A 127 4.34 26.18 -7.73
N ARG A 128 4.78 25.30 -6.84
CA ARG A 128 6.11 25.30 -6.22
C ARG A 128 6.55 23.89 -5.87
N VAL A 129 7.80 23.76 -5.44
CA VAL A 129 8.34 22.54 -4.85
C VAL A 129 7.85 22.42 -3.39
N HIS A 130 7.26 21.29 -3.02
CA HIS A 130 6.78 21.00 -1.68
C HIS A 130 7.78 20.09 -0.94
N GLY A 131 8.86 20.67 -0.39
CA GLY A 131 9.94 19.89 0.25
C GLY A 131 9.49 19.02 1.44
N SER A 132 8.36 19.34 2.08
CA SER A 132 7.72 18.50 3.09
C SER A 132 7.21 17.17 2.54
N GLY A 133 6.92 17.10 1.24
CA GLY A 133 6.25 15.98 0.57
C GLY A 133 4.73 16.00 0.70
N PHE A 134 4.16 17.12 1.15
CA PHE A 134 2.71 17.25 1.37
C PHE A 134 2.18 18.64 1.03
N VAL A 135 0.96 18.68 0.52
CA VAL A 135 0.08 19.85 0.54
C VAL A 135 -0.81 19.75 1.78
N ARG A 136 -0.81 20.78 2.64
CA ARG A 136 -1.65 20.80 3.86
C ARG A 136 -3.00 21.41 3.55
N LEU A 137 -4.08 20.67 3.78
CA LEU A 137 -5.45 21.15 3.78
C LEU A 137 -5.93 21.33 5.22
N GLY A 138 -6.12 22.57 5.66
CA GLY A 138 -6.71 22.89 6.96
C GLY A 138 -8.20 23.19 6.83
N VAL A 139 -9.03 22.62 7.70
CA VAL A 139 -10.48 22.83 7.75
C VAL A 139 -10.87 23.23 9.16
N SER A 140 -11.46 24.42 9.32
CA SER A 140 -11.95 24.91 10.60
C SER A 140 -13.44 25.20 10.52
N LEU A 141 -14.22 24.57 11.39
CA LEU A 141 -15.58 24.97 11.71
C LEU A 141 -15.52 25.95 12.87
N LEU A 142 -15.94 27.18 12.64
CA LEU A 142 -16.18 28.17 13.67
C LEU A 142 -17.69 28.22 13.93
N SER A 143 -18.10 28.04 15.17
CA SER A 143 -19.50 28.09 15.58
C SER A 143 -19.63 29.01 16.77
N ASN A 144 -20.53 29.98 16.68
CA ASN A 144 -20.89 30.88 17.76
C ASN A 144 -22.43 30.95 17.86
N THR A 145 -22.99 30.11 18.72
CA THR A 145 -24.43 30.01 18.96
C THR A 145 -24.89 30.71 20.24
N GLY A 146 -23.99 31.37 20.97
CA GLY A 146 -24.36 32.07 22.19
C GLY A 146 -25.21 33.32 21.88
N ILE A 147 -26.47 33.35 22.34
CA ILE A 147 -27.38 34.49 22.16
C ILE A 147 -27.49 35.31 23.45
N ARG A 148 -27.22 34.68 24.61
CA ARG A 148 -27.26 35.31 25.94
C ARG A 148 -25.88 35.36 26.59
N HIS A 149 -25.67 36.32 27.49
CA HIS A 149 -24.62 36.21 28.52
C HIS A 149 -24.80 34.86 29.22
N CYS A 150 -23.73 34.07 29.37
CA CYS A 150 -23.73 32.70 29.93
C CYS A 150 -24.14 31.52 29.04
N GLU A 151 -24.40 31.70 27.76
CA GLU A 151 -24.67 30.56 26.88
C GLU A 151 -23.37 30.06 26.24
N THR A 152 -22.98 28.81 26.52
CA THR A 152 -21.82 28.18 25.88
C THR A 152 -22.08 28.10 24.36
N PRO A 153 -21.25 28.72 23.51
CA PRO A 153 -21.46 28.73 22.04
C PRO A 153 -21.24 27.36 21.37
N ASP A 154 -20.93 26.33 22.16
CA ASP A 154 -20.60 24.99 21.69
C ASP A 154 -21.88 24.17 21.50
N SER A 155 -22.63 24.48 20.43
CA SER A 155 -23.66 23.55 19.99
C SER A 155 -23.02 22.40 19.21
N ALA A 156 -23.09 21.19 19.78
CA ALA A 156 -22.86 19.96 19.04
C ALA A 156 -23.89 19.77 17.89
N ALA A 157 -24.93 20.60 17.84
CA ALA A 157 -25.94 20.61 16.77
C ALA A 157 -25.45 21.28 15.48
N ASN A 158 -24.33 22.00 15.51
CA ASN A 158 -23.64 22.47 14.32
C ASN A 158 -22.51 21.51 13.98
N SER A 159 -22.58 20.91 12.80
CA SER A 159 -21.57 19.98 12.30
C SER A 159 -21.15 20.28 10.87
N LEU A 160 -19.89 19.95 10.57
CA LEU A 160 -19.34 19.92 9.22
C LEU A 160 -18.78 18.52 8.99
N VAL A 161 -19.27 17.84 7.98
CA VAL A 161 -18.92 16.47 7.66
C VAL A 161 -18.19 16.44 6.33
N ILE A 162 -16.92 16.07 6.39
CA ILE A 162 -15.98 16.11 5.28
C ILE A 162 -16.00 14.76 4.57
N SER A 163 -16.19 14.82 3.25
CA SER A 163 -16.28 13.65 2.39
C SER A 163 -14.91 12.97 2.23
N PRO A 164 -14.80 11.64 2.39
CA PRO A 164 -13.62 10.85 2.03
C PRO A 164 -13.16 11.03 0.58
N GLN A 165 -14.07 11.47 -0.30
CA GLN A 165 -13.81 11.71 -1.72
C GLN A 165 -13.18 13.08 -2.00
N THR A 166 -12.92 13.90 -0.98
CA THR A 166 -12.09 15.10 -1.11
C THR A 166 -10.74 14.74 -1.71
N ARG A 167 -10.34 15.42 -2.79
CA ARG A 167 -9.21 14.99 -3.63
C ARG A 167 -8.28 16.11 -4.05
N LEU A 168 -6.98 15.83 -4.10
CA LEU A 168 -5.96 16.63 -4.77
C LEU A 168 -5.72 16.08 -6.18
N THR A 169 -5.76 16.95 -7.19
CA THR A 169 -5.35 16.66 -8.56
C THR A 169 -4.16 17.54 -8.93
N TYR A 170 -3.12 16.98 -9.54
CA TYR A 170 -1.95 17.73 -10.02
C TYR A 170 -1.34 17.07 -11.26
N ARG A 171 -0.54 17.81 -12.02
CA ARG A 171 0.24 17.30 -13.17
C ARG A 171 1.74 17.43 -12.90
N VAL A 172 2.49 16.42 -13.33
CA VAL A 172 3.97 16.39 -13.31
C VAL A 172 4.47 16.12 -14.73
N GLU A 173 5.48 16.86 -15.17
CA GLU A 173 6.15 16.60 -16.45
C GLU A 173 7.04 15.36 -16.31
N THR A 174 6.94 14.38 -17.22
CA THR A 174 7.69 13.11 -17.11
C THR A 174 9.20 13.32 -17.22
N SER A 175 9.61 14.33 -18.01
CA SER A 175 11.02 14.72 -18.15
C SER A 175 11.64 15.29 -16.87
N ALA A 176 10.82 15.75 -15.91
CA ALA A 176 11.30 16.20 -14.61
C ALA A 176 11.56 15.04 -13.63
N VAL A 177 11.09 13.82 -13.94
CA VAL A 177 11.31 12.63 -13.12
C VAL A 177 12.70 12.06 -13.42
N THR A 178 13.69 12.49 -12.65
CA THR A 178 15.10 12.14 -12.88
C THR A 178 15.68 11.16 -11.86
N SER A 179 14.95 10.85 -10.80
CA SER A 179 15.40 9.94 -9.74
C SER A 179 14.38 8.85 -9.41
N LEU A 180 14.87 7.76 -8.82
CA LEU A 180 14.02 6.65 -8.36
C LEU A 180 13.04 7.07 -7.24
N ASP A 181 13.40 8.01 -6.36
CA ASP A 181 12.46 8.57 -5.37
C ASP A 181 11.36 9.42 -6.05
N ASP A 182 11.72 10.21 -7.07
CA ASP A 182 10.74 10.98 -7.85
C ASP A 182 9.77 10.04 -8.58
N ALA A 183 10.27 8.98 -9.21
CA ALA A 183 9.44 7.99 -9.89
C ALA A 183 8.50 7.25 -8.92
N TRP A 184 9.03 6.79 -7.78
CA TRP A 184 8.21 6.11 -6.78
C TRP A 184 7.13 7.03 -6.17
N SER A 185 7.49 8.28 -5.85
CA SER A 185 6.55 9.25 -5.28
C SER A 185 5.49 9.74 -6.27
N THR A 186 5.75 9.60 -7.58
CA THR A 186 4.80 9.92 -8.65
C THR A 186 3.99 8.72 -9.13
N LEU A 187 4.13 7.52 -8.54
CA LEU A 187 3.28 6.37 -8.87
C LEU A 187 1.79 6.70 -8.63
N PRO A 188 0.86 6.22 -9.46
CA PRO A 188 -0.57 6.37 -9.21
C PRO A 188 -1.00 5.64 -7.92
N GLY A 189 -2.25 5.83 -7.49
CA GLY A 189 -2.82 5.05 -6.39
C GLY A 189 -2.90 3.56 -6.71
N GLU A 190 -3.21 3.23 -7.97
CA GLU A 190 -3.28 1.86 -8.48
C GLU A 190 -2.20 1.60 -9.56
N PRO A 191 -0.93 1.37 -9.18
CA PRO A 191 0.15 1.16 -10.14
C PRO A 191 0.05 -0.20 -10.83
N VAL A 192 0.46 -0.24 -12.08
CA VAL A 192 0.57 -1.47 -12.87
C VAL A 192 1.98 -2.04 -12.73
N LEU A 193 2.08 -3.26 -12.21
CA LEU A 193 3.28 -4.09 -12.23
C LEU A 193 3.27 -4.92 -13.53
N LEU A 194 4.13 -4.55 -14.48
CA LEU A 194 4.25 -5.23 -15.76
C LEU A 194 5.27 -6.36 -15.70
N VAL A 195 4.88 -7.53 -16.20
CA VAL A 195 5.74 -8.72 -16.36
C VAL A 195 5.83 -9.15 -17.83
N SER A 196 6.83 -9.97 -18.14
CA SER A 196 7.21 -10.31 -19.53
C SER A 196 6.16 -11.09 -20.30
N SER A 197 5.41 -11.97 -19.64
CA SER A 197 4.30 -12.73 -20.21
C SER A 197 3.45 -13.38 -19.12
N SER A 198 2.44 -14.17 -19.50
CA SER A 198 1.69 -15.01 -18.55
C SER A 198 2.56 -16.11 -17.94
N HIS A 199 3.64 -16.52 -18.61
CA HIS A 199 4.61 -17.48 -18.09
C HIS A 199 5.89 -16.77 -17.64
N LEU A 200 6.28 -16.97 -16.39
CA LEU A 200 7.49 -16.39 -15.80
C LEU A 200 8.45 -17.48 -15.34
N ASP A 201 9.75 -17.17 -15.41
CA ASP A 201 10.75 -17.96 -14.69
C ASP A 201 10.67 -17.70 -13.17
N SER A 202 11.38 -18.51 -12.39
CA SER A 202 11.34 -18.41 -10.93
C SER A 202 11.90 -17.09 -10.40
N ALA A 203 12.87 -16.45 -11.08
CA ALA A 203 13.47 -15.21 -10.61
C ALA A 203 12.53 -14.03 -10.88
N ALA A 204 11.98 -13.95 -12.09
CA ALA A 204 10.98 -12.95 -12.45
C ALA A 204 9.73 -13.05 -11.59
N PHE A 205 9.24 -14.27 -11.31
CA PHE A 205 8.13 -14.50 -10.39
C PHE A 205 8.48 -14.05 -8.96
N ASP A 206 9.67 -14.43 -8.44
CA ASP A 206 10.13 -14.01 -7.12
C ASP A 206 10.21 -12.49 -6.98
N SER A 207 10.71 -11.81 -8.01
CA SER A 207 10.78 -10.35 -8.02
C SER A 207 9.41 -9.70 -8.10
N ALA A 208 8.50 -10.23 -8.92
CA ALA A 208 7.17 -9.66 -9.11
C ALA A 208 6.35 -9.65 -7.81
N TRP A 209 6.28 -10.77 -7.09
CA TRP A 209 5.48 -10.81 -5.86
C TRP A 209 6.04 -9.88 -4.78
N ARG A 210 7.38 -9.80 -4.65
CA ARG A 210 8.02 -8.90 -3.67
C ARG A 210 7.76 -7.43 -3.97
N LEU A 211 7.82 -7.05 -5.25
CA LEU A 211 7.49 -5.70 -5.69
C LEU A 211 6.03 -5.36 -5.43
N GLY A 212 5.12 -6.29 -5.73
CA GLY A 212 3.71 -6.12 -5.42
C GLY A 212 3.46 -5.91 -3.93
N VAL A 213 4.09 -6.72 -3.07
CA VAL A 213 4.00 -6.54 -1.60
C VAL A 213 4.59 -5.20 -1.16
N ALA A 214 5.72 -4.77 -1.75
CA ALA A 214 6.35 -3.49 -1.42
C ALA A 214 5.45 -2.29 -1.81
N LEU A 215 4.82 -2.34 -2.99
CA LEU A 215 3.87 -1.33 -3.44
C LEU A 215 2.67 -1.24 -2.49
N GLU A 216 2.08 -2.37 -2.14
CA GLU A 216 0.92 -2.45 -1.24
C GLU A 216 1.25 -1.96 0.18
N ARG A 217 2.43 -2.32 0.72
CA ARG A 217 2.93 -1.76 1.99
C ARG A 217 3.18 -0.26 1.93
N GLY A 218 3.51 0.27 0.75
CA GLY A 218 3.63 1.70 0.48
C GLY A 218 2.28 2.42 0.32
N GLY A 219 1.16 1.76 0.59
CA GLY A 219 -0.19 2.33 0.45
C GLY A 219 -0.68 2.42 -1.00
N LYS A 220 -0.07 1.67 -1.93
CA LYS A 220 -0.52 1.56 -3.32
C LYS A 220 -1.37 0.32 -3.53
N ARG A 221 -2.09 0.25 -4.64
CA ARG A 221 -3.00 -0.85 -4.98
C ARG A 221 -2.54 -1.49 -6.28
N VAL A 222 -1.70 -2.51 -6.18
CA VAL A 222 -1.00 -3.02 -7.35
C VAL A 222 -1.93 -3.87 -8.22
N SER A 223 -1.87 -3.64 -9.52
CA SER A 223 -2.44 -4.54 -10.53
C SER A 223 -1.29 -5.21 -11.29
N VAL A 224 -1.39 -6.51 -11.56
CA VAL A 224 -0.34 -7.26 -12.26
C VAL A 224 -0.78 -7.52 -13.69
N HIS A 225 -0.02 -7.00 -14.66
CA HIS A 225 -0.31 -7.16 -16.08
C HIS A 225 0.84 -7.90 -16.77
N ALA A 226 0.51 -8.82 -17.66
CA ALA A 226 1.47 -9.42 -18.58
C ALA A 226 1.50 -8.65 -19.90
N LEU A 227 2.68 -8.49 -20.50
CA LEU A 227 2.78 -7.95 -21.86
C LEU A 227 2.04 -8.89 -22.83
N PRO A 228 1.00 -8.42 -23.54
CA PRO A 228 0.13 -9.30 -24.33
C PRO A 228 0.87 -9.89 -25.53
N ALA A 229 0.64 -11.16 -25.82
CA ALA A 229 1.24 -11.87 -26.95
C ALA A 229 0.34 -11.84 -28.19
N VAL A 230 0.93 -12.08 -29.36
CA VAL A 230 0.17 -12.31 -30.60
C VAL A 230 -0.86 -13.43 -30.36
N GLY A 231 -2.10 -13.16 -30.72
CA GLY A 231 -3.25 -14.02 -30.48
C GLY A 231 -4.00 -13.76 -29.17
N GLN A 232 -3.47 -12.94 -28.26
CA GLN A 232 -4.19 -12.50 -27.07
C GLN A 232 -5.05 -11.26 -27.35
N SER A 233 -6.05 -11.04 -26.49
CA SER A 233 -6.97 -9.91 -26.62
C SER A 233 -6.51 -8.71 -25.79
N VAL A 234 -6.67 -7.52 -26.35
CA VAL A 234 -6.39 -6.23 -25.69
C VAL A 234 -7.61 -5.30 -25.86
N ASP A 235 -7.81 -4.40 -24.90
CA ASP A 235 -8.85 -3.37 -25.01
C ASP A 235 -8.30 -2.17 -25.80
N THR A 236 -8.93 -1.87 -26.94
CA THR A 236 -8.60 -0.72 -27.80
C THR A 236 -9.61 0.42 -27.64
N ARG A 237 -10.57 0.31 -26.71
CA ARG A 237 -11.58 1.36 -26.50
C ARG A 237 -10.95 2.66 -26.02
N GLY A 238 -11.37 3.77 -26.62
CA GLY A 238 -10.87 5.10 -26.26
C GLY A 238 -9.42 5.36 -26.68
N LEU A 239 -8.78 4.43 -27.40
CA LEU A 239 -7.46 4.63 -27.98
C LEU A 239 -7.56 5.67 -29.10
N ASN A 240 -6.82 6.76 -28.97
CA ASN A 240 -6.76 7.79 -30.01
C ASN A 240 -5.63 7.46 -30.99
N VAL A 241 -5.99 7.02 -32.20
CA VAL A 241 -5.04 6.79 -33.29
C VAL A 241 -5.03 8.01 -34.21
N PRO A 242 -3.94 8.81 -34.26
CA PRO A 242 -3.82 9.92 -35.19
C PRO A 242 -4.08 9.50 -36.65
N ASP A 243 -4.82 10.33 -37.40
CA ASP A 243 -5.17 10.03 -38.80
C ASP A 243 -3.94 9.82 -39.69
N ALA A 244 -2.80 10.45 -39.36
CA ALA A 244 -1.54 10.25 -40.07
C ALA A 244 -0.99 8.81 -40.00
N PHE A 245 -1.41 8.01 -39.02
CA PHE A 245 -1.03 6.60 -38.91
C PHE A 245 -2.06 5.66 -39.54
N ALA A 246 -3.20 6.19 -40.02
CA ALA A 246 -4.30 5.37 -40.54
C ALA A 246 -3.92 4.50 -41.75
N SER A 247 -2.88 4.86 -42.50
CA SER A 247 -2.40 4.09 -43.65
C SER A 247 -1.47 2.93 -43.26
N LEU A 248 -1.02 2.87 -42.01
CA LEU A 248 -0.13 1.82 -41.52
C LEU A 248 -0.95 0.64 -40.97
N PRO A 249 -0.72 -0.60 -41.43
CA PRO A 249 -1.55 -1.75 -41.06
C PRO A 249 -1.71 -1.94 -39.55
N ALA A 250 -0.62 -1.82 -38.79
CA ALA A 250 -0.65 -1.98 -37.33
C ALA A 250 -1.54 -0.95 -36.64
N PHE A 251 -1.48 0.32 -37.04
CA PHE A 251 -2.30 1.38 -36.44
C PHE A 251 -3.75 1.34 -36.92
N ALA A 252 -3.97 0.99 -38.19
CA ALA A 252 -5.31 0.86 -38.75
C ALA A 252 -6.14 -0.23 -38.04
N ALA A 253 -5.51 -1.37 -37.70
CA ALA A 253 -6.14 -2.47 -36.99
C ALA A 253 -6.68 -2.07 -35.59
N LEU A 254 -6.02 -1.11 -34.93
CA LEU A 254 -6.34 -0.67 -33.57
C LEU A 254 -7.46 0.38 -33.51
N ARG A 255 -8.00 0.81 -34.65
CA ARG A 255 -9.11 1.78 -34.72
C ARG A 255 -10.49 1.16 -34.51
N ASP A 256 -10.54 -0.15 -34.24
CA ASP A 256 -11.78 -0.92 -34.11
C ASP A 256 -12.59 -0.57 -32.85
N ASN A 257 -11.99 0.12 -31.86
CA ASN A 257 -12.63 0.53 -30.60
C ASN A 257 -13.31 -0.67 -29.90
N SER A 258 -12.60 -1.81 -29.87
CA SER A 258 -13.08 -3.09 -29.38
C SER A 258 -12.60 -3.34 -27.95
N ALA A 259 -13.47 -3.91 -27.11
CA ALA A 259 -13.09 -4.34 -25.76
C ALA A 259 -12.15 -5.56 -25.76
N ALA A 260 -12.06 -6.29 -26.88
CA ALA A 260 -11.28 -7.52 -27.00
C ALA A 260 -10.69 -7.66 -28.42
N HIS A 261 -9.86 -6.70 -28.82
CA HIS A 261 -9.09 -6.76 -30.06
C HIS A 261 -8.05 -7.87 -29.97
N LYS A 262 -8.08 -8.84 -30.89
CA LYS A 262 -7.10 -9.94 -30.91
C LYS A 262 -5.86 -9.51 -31.69
N LEU A 263 -4.72 -9.41 -31.00
CA LEU A 263 -3.44 -9.04 -31.62
C LEU A 263 -3.06 -10.02 -32.73
N ALA A 264 -2.88 -9.52 -33.95
CA ALA A 264 -2.50 -10.33 -35.11
C ALA A 264 -1.00 -10.29 -35.39
N SER A 265 -0.25 -9.30 -34.88
CA SER A 265 1.18 -9.17 -35.13
C SER A 265 1.94 -8.40 -34.04
N ASP A 266 3.26 -8.60 -33.98
CA ASP A 266 4.14 -7.82 -33.09
C ASP A 266 4.17 -6.32 -33.44
N ALA A 267 3.88 -5.97 -34.70
CA ALA A 267 3.79 -4.57 -35.11
C ALA A 267 2.59 -3.85 -34.47
N GLU A 268 1.46 -4.55 -34.25
CA GLU A 268 0.33 -4.00 -33.50
C GLU A 268 0.69 -3.77 -32.02
N LEU A 269 1.46 -4.68 -31.41
CA LEU A 269 2.01 -4.47 -30.07
C LEU A 269 2.91 -3.23 -30.02
N GLY A 270 3.78 -3.05 -31.02
CA GLY A 270 4.63 -1.86 -31.15
C GLY A 270 3.80 -0.59 -31.27
N ALA A 271 2.74 -0.61 -32.09
CA ALA A 271 1.83 0.52 -32.26
C ALA A 271 1.08 0.85 -30.95
N LEU A 272 0.61 -0.15 -30.20
CA LEU A 272 -0.02 0.07 -28.89
C LEU A 272 0.92 0.77 -27.90
N ILE A 273 2.20 0.39 -27.88
CA ILE A 273 3.19 1.02 -26.98
C ILE A 273 3.46 2.47 -27.41
N VAL A 274 3.58 2.74 -28.72
CA VAL A 274 3.74 4.10 -29.25
C VAL A 274 2.55 4.99 -28.89
N LEU A 275 1.34 4.43 -28.90
CA LEU A 275 0.11 5.14 -28.54
C LEU A 275 -0.13 5.22 -27.02
N GLY A 276 0.73 4.63 -26.19
CA GLY A 276 0.57 4.63 -24.74
C GLY A 276 -0.66 3.88 -24.25
N ALA A 277 -1.06 2.80 -24.93
CA ALA A 277 -2.27 2.06 -24.57
C ALA A 277 -2.16 1.46 -23.14
N PRO A 278 -3.21 1.55 -22.30
CA PRO A 278 -3.14 1.08 -20.91
C PRO A 278 -2.80 -0.40 -20.77
N GLY A 279 -3.28 -1.24 -21.69
CA GLY A 279 -3.05 -2.70 -21.67
C GLY A 279 -1.61 -3.16 -21.94
N VAL A 280 -0.73 -2.26 -22.39
CA VAL A 280 0.69 -2.55 -22.66
C VAL A 280 1.63 -1.64 -21.87
N SER A 281 1.07 -0.82 -20.99
CA SER A 281 1.80 0.13 -20.14
C SER A 281 2.05 -0.47 -18.76
N GLY A 282 3.05 0.04 -18.06
CA GLY A 282 3.37 -0.32 -16.68
C GLY A 282 4.02 0.84 -15.96
N ASP A 283 3.89 0.90 -14.64
CA ASP A 283 4.59 1.88 -13.81
C ASP A 283 5.86 1.28 -13.19
N VAL A 284 5.78 0.02 -12.79
CA VAL A 284 6.90 -0.79 -12.28
C VAL A 284 7.01 -2.05 -13.13
N VAL A 285 8.23 -2.44 -13.49
CA VAL A 285 8.45 -3.51 -14.46
C VAL A 285 9.51 -4.49 -13.98
N VAL A 286 9.21 -5.79 -14.08
CA VAL A 286 10.23 -6.84 -13.96
C VAL A 286 10.95 -6.95 -15.30
N ALA A 287 12.13 -6.33 -15.39
CA ALA A 287 12.90 -6.16 -16.62
C ALA A 287 13.80 -7.38 -16.90
N ASP A 288 13.15 -8.52 -17.19
CA ASP A 288 13.83 -9.75 -17.61
C ASP A 288 14.25 -9.72 -19.11
N ALA A 289 14.97 -10.75 -19.54
CA ALA A 289 15.41 -10.87 -20.94
C ALA A 289 14.26 -11.14 -21.91
N ALA A 290 13.22 -11.85 -21.47
CA ALA A 290 12.07 -12.20 -22.30
C ALA A 290 11.27 -10.94 -22.67
N LEU A 291 11.01 -10.05 -21.70
CA LEU A 291 10.32 -8.77 -21.90
C LEU A 291 11.05 -7.93 -22.94
N ARG A 292 12.36 -7.71 -22.75
CA ARG A 292 13.14 -6.88 -23.69
C ARG A 292 13.15 -7.45 -25.10
N THR A 293 13.34 -8.75 -25.24
CA THR A 293 13.33 -9.41 -26.56
C THR A 293 12.01 -9.17 -27.27
N ARG A 294 10.88 -9.27 -26.54
CA ARG A 294 9.55 -9.03 -27.10
C ARG A 294 9.30 -7.55 -27.44
N LEU A 295 9.73 -6.63 -26.59
CA LEU A 295 9.63 -5.20 -26.87
C LEU A 295 10.47 -4.81 -28.10
N ALA A 296 11.71 -5.30 -28.19
CA ALA A 296 12.57 -5.08 -29.35
C ALA A 296 11.94 -5.62 -30.64
N ALA A 297 11.42 -6.85 -30.61
CA ALA A 297 10.72 -7.47 -31.75
C ALA A 297 9.49 -6.65 -32.18
N ALA A 298 8.71 -6.12 -31.24
CA ALA A 298 7.55 -5.28 -31.52
C ALA A 298 7.94 -3.98 -32.25
N PHE A 299 9.00 -3.30 -31.79
CA PHE A 299 9.49 -2.08 -32.45
C PHE A 299 10.15 -2.36 -33.79
N ASP A 300 10.86 -3.48 -33.93
CA ASP A 300 11.48 -3.87 -35.20
C ASP A 300 10.40 -4.23 -36.24
N ALA A 301 9.35 -4.94 -35.84
CA ALA A 301 8.19 -5.24 -36.68
C ALA A 301 7.44 -3.97 -37.11
N LEU A 302 7.29 -2.99 -36.22
CA LEU A 302 6.71 -1.69 -36.56
C LEU A 302 7.59 -0.90 -37.54
N THR A 303 8.92 -0.91 -37.32
CA THR A 303 9.88 -0.25 -38.20
C THR A 303 9.86 -0.83 -39.62
N ALA A 304 9.64 -2.15 -39.74
CA ALA A 304 9.51 -2.81 -41.03
C ALA A 304 8.28 -2.34 -41.82
N GLN A 305 7.16 -2.00 -41.15
CA GLN A 305 5.99 -1.42 -41.83
C GLN A 305 6.23 -0.01 -42.37
N LEU A 306 7.23 0.70 -41.84
CA LEU A 306 7.62 2.04 -42.28
C LEU A 306 8.68 2.02 -43.40
N ALA A 307 9.05 0.87 -43.97
CA ALA A 307 10.12 0.75 -44.97
C ALA A 307 9.97 1.64 -46.21
N SER A 308 8.74 2.02 -46.56
CA SER A 308 8.44 2.94 -47.68
C SER A 308 8.54 4.43 -47.32
N ASP A 309 8.75 4.78 -46.05
CA ASP A 309 8.84 6.17 -45.54
C ASP A 309 10.09 6.36 -44.66
N PRO A 310 11.23 6.76 -45.27
CA PRO A 310 12.48 6.97 -44.54
C PRO A 310 12.42 8.07 -43.46
N ASP A 311 11.57 9.09 -43.63
CA ASP A 311 11.42 10.16 -42.64
C ASP A 311 10.67 9.65 -41.41
N ALA A 312 9.59 8.89 -41.61
CA ALA A 312 8.87 8.24 -40.50
C ALA A 312 9.75 7.20 -39.78
N GLN A 313 10.59 6.45 -40.49
CA GLN A 313 11.57 5.55 -39.86
C GLN A 313 12.58 6.31 -38.99
N ALA A 314 13.11 7.42 -39.49
CA ALA A 314 14.03 8.25 -38.73
C ALA A 314 13.35 8.86 -37.48
N ALA A 315 12.10 9.30 -37.61
CA ALA A 315 11.30 9.80 -36.50
C ALA A 315 11.02 8.71 -35.45
N LEU A 316 10.63 7.49 -35.86
CA LEU A 316 10.40 6.37 -34.95
C LEU A 316 11.69 5.96 -34.22
N LYS A 317 12.83 5.97 -34.93
CA LYS A 317 14.13 5.69 -34.31
C LYS A 317 14.50 6.75 -33.26
N ALA A 318 14.26 8.03 -33.54
CA ALA A 318 14.48 9.11 -32.58
C ALA A 318 13.54 8.99 -31.36
N TRP A 319 12.27 8.64 -31.60
CA TRP A 319 11.30 8.35 -30.55
C TRP A 319 11.74 7.18 -29.67
N ARG A 320 12.14 6.03 -30.25
CA ARG A 320 12.60 4.84 -29.53
C ARG A 320 13.77 5.15 -28.59
N THR A 321 14.71 5.98 -29.04
CA THR A 321 15.88 6.39 -28.25
C THR A 321 15.52 7.10 -26.95
N SER A 322 14.38 7.80 -26.91
CA SER A 322 13.91 8.55 -25.74
C SER A 322 12.78 7.85 -24.98
N HIS A 323 11.91 7.10 -25.66
CA HIS A 323 10.65 6.57 -25.13
C HIS A 323 10.60 5.04 -25.00
N ALA A 324 11.65 4.32 -25.42
CA ALA A 324 11.71 2.85 -25.36
C ALA A 324 13.02 2.32 -24.76
N THR A 325 13.64 3.08 -23.85
CA THR A 325 14.92 2.69 -23.22
C THR A 325 14.83 1.40 -22.39
N LEU A 326 13.62 0.95 -22.05
CA LEU A 326 13.39 -0.35 -21.44
C LEU A 326 13.75 -1.51 -22.40
N ALA A 327 13.44 -1.38 -23.69
CA ALA A 327 13.68 -2.42 -24.70
C ALA A 327 15.17 -2.54 -25.05
N ASP A 328 15.89 -1.42 -25.08
CA ASP A 328 17.22 -1.33 -25.70
C ASP A 328 18.38 -1.51 -24.71
N THR A 329 18.14 -1.34 -23.40
CA THR A 329 19.22 -1.38 -22.38
C THR A 329 19.09 -2.60 -21.48
N ASP A 330 20.11 -3.46 -21.46
CA ASP A 330 20.24 -4.57 -20.53
C ASP A 330 20.25 -4.10 -19.06
N SER A 331 19.54 -4.84 -18.21
CA SER A 331 19.63 -4.67 -16.76
C SER A 331 20.83 -5.46 -16.24
N ARG A 332 21.68 -4.80 -15.44
CA ARG A 332 22.71 -5.46 -14.64
C ARG A 332 22.06 -6.31 -13.54
N ALA A 333 22.80 -7.29 -13.02
CA ALA A 333 22.39 -8.06 -11.85
C ALA A 333 22.09 -7.11 -10.67
N GLN A 334 20.99 -7.38 -9.96
CA GLN A 334 20.52 -6.61 -8.80
C GLN A 334 20.34 -5.09 -9.08
N GLN A 335 20.01 -4.73 -10.32
CA GLN A 335 19.83 -3.34 -10.73
C GLN A 335 18.38 -2.91 -10.63
N ILE A 336 18.18 -1.71 -10.09
CA ILE A 336 16.93 -0.98 -10.17
C ILE A 336 17.25 0.33 -10.90
N ARG A 337 16.47 0.67 -11.92
CA ARG A 337 16.70 1.86 -12.74
C ARG A 337 15.41 2.46 -13.26
N LEU A 338 15.48 3.74 -13.61
CA LEU A 338 14.51 4.36 -14.48
C LEU A 338 14.70 3.87 -15.92
N ALA A 339 13.58 3.69 -16.58
CA ALA A 339 13.49 3.43 -18.01
C ALA A 339 12.28 4.16 -18.57
N THR A 340 12.13 4.13 -19.88
CA THR A 340 10.98 4.66 -20.60
C THR A 340 10.31 3.55 -21.40
N LEU A 341 8.98 3.52 -21.32
CA LEU A 341 8.11 2.63 -22.08
C LEU A 341 6.91 3.44 -22.58
N GLY A 342 6.96 3.86 -23.84
CA GLY A 342 5.99 4.81 -24.38
C GLY A 342 6.13 6.18 -23.71
N GLU A 343 5.00 6.80 -23.37
CA GLU A 343 4.95 8.10 -22.69
C GLU A 343 5.29 8.05 -21.19
N HIS A 344 5.52 6.85 -20.64
CA HIS A 344 5.71 6.63 -19.21
C HIS A 344 7.19 6.44 -18.83
N THR A 345 7.60 7.12 -17.76
CA THR A 345 8.81 6.77 -17.00
C THR A 345 8.46 5.61 -16.08
N VAL A 346 9.20 4.50 -16.17
CA VAL A 346 8.93 3.28 -15.42
C VAL A 346 10.10 2.93 -14.51
N VAL A 347 9.81 2.30 -13.38
CA VAL A 347 10.83 1.71 -12.51
C VAL A 347 11.10 0.28 -12.96
N ALA A 348 12.22 0.08 -13.65
CA ALA A 348 12.69 -1.22 -14.13
C ALA A 348 13.53 -1.90 -13.06
N VAL A 349 13.14 -3.12 -12.69
CA VAL A 349 13.78 -3.95 -11.65
C VAL A 349 14.28 -5.23 -12.29
N SER A 350 15.56 -5.56 -12.14
CA SER A 350 16.11 -6.82 -12.65
C SER A 350 15.42 -8.03 -11.99
N PRO A 351 15.32 -9.19 -12.66
CA PRO A 351 14.61 -10.36 -12.13
C PRO A 351 15.23 -10.94 -10.85
N ASP A 352 16.45 -10.55 -10.49
CA ASP A 352 17.15 -10.93 -9.25
C ASP A 352 17.22 -9.80 -8.20
N ALA A 353 16.54 -8.67 -8.43
CA ALA A 353 16.56 -7.49 -7.55
C ALA A 353 15.30 -7.33 -6.67
N GLY A 354 14.34 -8.26 -6.71
CA GLY A 354 13.06 -8.08 -6.01
C GLY A 354 13.17 -7.81 -4.51
N ALA A 355 14.02 -8.56 -3.81
CA ALA A 355 14.25 -8.36 -2.38
C ALA A 355 14.94 -7.02 -2.09
N GLN A 356 15.89 -6.63 -2.95
CA GLN A 356 16.61 -5.37 -2.87
C GLN A 356 15.66 -4.20 -3.10
N ALA A 357 14.79 -4.29 -4.11
CA ALA A 357 13.79 -3.29 -4.41
C ALA A 357 12.79 -3.14 -3.27
N ALA A 358 12.28 -4.25 -2.74
CA ALA A 358 11.37 -4.23 -1.59
C ALA A 358 12.00 -3.57 -0.35
N GLY A 359 13.31 -3.73 -0.14
CA GLY A 359 14.04 -3.07 0.95
C GLY A 359 14.41 -1.62 0.67
N LEU A 360 14.77 -1.27 -0.57
CA LEU A 360 15.14 0.11 -0.94
C LEU A 360 13.94 1.05 -1.00
N PHE A 361 12.79 0.54 -1.46
CA PHE A 361 11.55 1.32 -1.49
C PHE A 361 10.81 1.37 -0.15
N ASP A 362 11.39 0.76 0.89
CA ASP A 362 11.01 1.06 2.27
C ASP A 362 11.36 2.52 2.60
N ASP A 363 10.51 3.14 3.43
CA ASP A 363 10.38 4.60 3.51
C ASP A 363 11.65 5.34 3.98
N THR A 364 12.57 4.60 4.61
CA THR A 364 13.82 5.14 5.14
C THR A 364 14.93 5.24 4.09
N LEU A 365 15.14 4.18 3.29
CA LEU A 365 16.20 4.14 2.27
C LEU A 365 15.79 4.82 0.97
N ARG A 366 14.49 4.82 0.67
CA ARG A 366 13.93 5.42 -0.55
C ARG A 366 14.39 6.86 -0.77
N ARG A 367 14.44 7.67 0.30
CA ARG A 367 14.87 9.08 0.25
C ARG A 367 16.33 9.27 -0.19
N ALA A 368 17.16 8.24 -0.13
CA ALA A 368 18.53 8.28 -0.62
C ALA A 368 18.63 8.00 -2.13
N LEU A 369 17.56 7.49 -2.76
CA LEU A 369 17.51 7.11 -4.18
C LEU A 369 17.33 8.33 -5.11
N THR A 370 18.25 9.28 -4.98
CA THR A 370 18.31 10.54 -5.74
C THR A 370 18.88 10.38 -7.15
N THR A 371 19.23 9.15 -7.55
CA THR A 371 19.76 8.81 -8.87
C THR A 371 18.73 8.03 -9.70
N ASP A 372 18.95 7.97 -11.01
CA ASP A 372 18.13 7.22 -11.98
C ASP A 372 18.41 5.72 -11.96
N SER A 373 19.58 5.28 -11.49
CA SER A 373 19.95 3.87 -11.36
C SER A 373 20.69 3.60 -10.06
N VAL A 374 20.43 2.43 -9.49
CA VAL A 374 21.16 1.87 -8.36
C VAL A 374 21.40 0.37 -8.57
N VAL A 375 22.53 -0.10 -8.09
CA VAL A 375 22.81 -1.53 -7.88
C VAL A 375 23.11 -1.67 -6.40
N SER A 376 22.27 -2.42 -5.69
CA SER A 376 22.43 -2.57 -4.25
C SER A 376 22.49 -4.04 -3.88
N PRO A 377 23.68 -4.60 -3.60
CA PRO A 377 23.78 -5.99 -3.19
C PRO A 377 23.02 -6.30 -1.90
N ILE A 378 22.87 -5.28 -1.04
CA ILE A 378 22.19 -5.37 0.25
C ILE A 378 21.23 -4.19 0.37
N ALA A 379 19.95 -4.46 0.57
CA ALA A 379 18.98 -3.47 0.99
C ALA A 379 18.03 -4.11 1.99
N GLN A 380 18.37 -3.99 3.27
CA GLN A 380 17.60 -4.52 4.38
C GLN A 380 17.13 -3.37 5.27
N PRO A 381 15.99 -3.53 5.98
CA PRO A 381 15.53 -2.55 6.95
C PRO A 381 16.61 -2.23 8.00
N ASP A 382 16.60 -1.01 8.55
CA ASP A 382 17.60 -0.56 9.53
C ASP A 382 17.51 -1.38 10.83
N GLN A 383 18.49 -2.27 11.03
CA GLN A 383 18.59 -3.13 12.23
C GLN A 383 19.37 -2.46 13.39
N ARG A 384 19.79 -1.19 13.27
CA ARG A 384 20.69 -0.53 14.25
C ARG A 384 20.02 -0.16 15.57
N ALA A 385 18.70 0.02 15.59
CA ALA A 385 17.94 -0.16 16.83
C ALA A 385 17.78 -1.67 16.96
N ASN A 386 18.14 -2.31 18.08
CA ASN A 386 18.01 -3.76 18.33
C ASN A 386 16.55 -4.29 18.26
N GLY A 387 15.74 -3.88 17.27
CA GLY A 387 14.34 -4.15 16.94
C GLY A 387 13.33 -4.02 18.07
N LYS A 388 13.75 -3.59 19.26
CA LYS A 388 12.91 -3.60 20.45
C LYS A 388 12.02 -2.37 20.55
N PHE A 389 12.42 -1.24 19.98
CA PHE A 389 11.67 0.02 20.06
C PHE A 389 11.67 0.78 18.73
N MET A 390 10.49 1.22 18.29
CA MET A 390 10.30 2.13 17.16
C MET A 390 9.83 3.49 17.66
N ARG A 391 10.61 4.56 17.43
CA ARG A 391 10.23 5.93 17.83
C ARG A 391 9.11 6.47 16.94
N LEU A 392 8.15 7.18 17.51
CA LEU A 392 7.05 7.75 16.73
C LEU A 392 7.50 8.87 15.80
N SER A 393 8.63 9.53 16.07
CA SER A 393 9.23 10.50 15.15
C SER A 393 9.61 9.87 13.81
N ASN A 394 9.94 8.58 13.79
CA ASN A 394 10.29 7.85 12.58
C ASN A 394 9.04 7.41 11.80
N LEU A 395 7.88 7.37 12.46
CA LEU A 395 6.59 7.01 11.88
C LEU A 395 5.78 8.25 11.42
N GLY A 396 6.42 9.43 11.36
CA GLY A 396 5.76 10.67 10.91
C GLY A 396 4.95 11.40 11.98
N GLY A 397 5.11 11.07 13.27
CA GLY A 397 4.45 11.79 14.35
C GLY A 397 4.85 13.27 14.41
N SER A 398 3.87 14.18 14.39
CA SER A 398 4.12 15.62 14.52
C SER A 398 4.47 16.01 15.96
N ALA A 399 5.48 16.87 16.13
CA ALA A 399 5.85 17.49 17.41
C ALA A 399 5.25 18.89 17.59
N GLN A 400 4.34 19.30 16.69
CA GLN A 400 3.64 20.58 16.79
C GLN A 400 2.57 20.51 17.88
N ALA A 401 2.50 21.57 18.69
CA ALA A 401 1.43 21.73 19.65
C ALA A 401 0.10 21.99 18.93
N PHE A 402 -0.99 21.52 19.53
CA PHE A 402 -2.35 21.77 19.08
C PHE A 402 -3.19 22.30 20.24
N ASP A 403 -4.06 23.27 19.97
CA ASP A 403 -4.88 23.91 20.98
C ASP A 403 -6.15 23.11 21.25
N VAL A 404 -6.45 22.86 22.53
CA VAL A 404 -7.61 22.08 22.97
C VAL A 404 -8.53 22.95 23.81
N LEU A 405 -9.74 23.20 23.31
CA LEU A 405 -10.81 23.83 24.08
C LEU A 405 -11.65 22.76 24.82
N ALA A 406 -12.37 21.93 24.06
CA ALA A 406 -13.15 20.81 24.57
C ALA A 406 -12.53 19.46 24.21
N ARG A 407 -12.12 19.29 22.95
CA ARG A 407 -11.49 18.09 22.43
C ARG A 407 -10.48 18.43 21.34
N GLY A 408 -9.34 17.75 21.33
CA GLY A 408 -8.39 17.79 20.24
C GLY A 408 -7.75 16.43 20.05
N ASP A 409 -7.52 16.06 18.79
CA ASP A 409 -7.01 14.76 18.42
C ASP A 409 -5.65 14.92 17.72
N TRP A 410 -4.65 14.18 18.18
CA TRP A 410 -3.37 13.99 17.50
C TRP A 410 -3.33 12.60 16.91
N THR A 411 -2.96 12.48 15.64
CA THR A 411 -3.03 11.20 14.92
C THR A 411 -1.74 10.97 14.14
N VAL A 412 -1.26 9.73 14.17
CA VAL A 412 -0.19 9.23 13.29
C VAL A 412 -0.66 7.94 12.63
N SER A 413 -0.42 7.82 11.32
CA SER A 413 -0.76 6.62 10.55
C SER A 413 0.52 6.02 9.97
N PHE A 414 0.66 4.70 10.06
CA PHE A 414 1.85 3.98 9.59
C PHE A 414 1.51 2.53 9.18
N PRO A 415 2.22 1.94 8.21
CA PRO A 415 2.04 0.54 7.85
C PRO A 415 2.58 -0.38 8.96
N LEU A 416 1.99 -1.56 9.13
CA LEU A 416 2.46 -2.57 10.10
C LEU A 416 3.92 -2.95 9.88
N ALA A 417 4.33 -3.02 8.61
CA ALA A 417 5.70 -3.34 8.21
C ALA A 417 6.76 -2.40 8.81
N ALA A 418 6.39 -1.14 9.11
CA ALA A 418 7.29 -0.18 9.74
C ALA A 418 7.59 -0.49 11.21
N VAL A 419 6.81 -1.37 11.85
CA VAL A 419 6.91 -1.72 13.28
C VAL A 419 7.04 -3.23 13.53
N SER A 420 7.08 -4.05 12.47
CA SER A 420 7.07 -5.51 12.54
C SER A 420 8.37 -6.18 12.02
N SER A 421 9.51 -5.49 12.06
CA SER A 421 10.76 -6.00 11.48
C SER A 421 11.40 -7.13 12.31
N ASP A 422 12.09 -8.06 11.65
CA ASP A 422 12.99 -9.05 12.28
C ASP A 422 12.28 -9.95 13.30
N SER A 423 11.27 -10.66 12.82
CA SER A 423 10.46 -11.61 13.58
C SER A 423 9.73 -11.06 14.81
N ARG A 424 9.40 -9.76 14.80
CA ARG A 424 8.80 -9.07 15.95
C ARG A 424 7.56 -8.31 15.58
N MET A 425 6.69 -8.08 16.56
CA MET A 425 5.42 -7.37 16.39
C MET A 425 5.18 -6.35 17.50
N PRO A 426 4.42 -5.27 17.26
CA PRO A 426 4.04 -4.32 18.30
C PRO A 426 3.37 -5.03 19.48
N SER A 427 3.92 -4.84 20.68
CA SER A 427 3.37 -5.41 21.91
C SER A 427 2.93 -4.33 22.89
N GLU A 428 3.59 -3.18 22.90
CA GLU A 428 3.28 -2.06 23.80
C GLU A 428 3.49 -0.71 23.10
N ILE A 429 2.78 0.31 23.57
CA ILE A 429 2.94 1.70 23.15
C ILE A 429 3.22 2.57 24.39
N THR A 430 4.20 3.46 24.26
CA THR A 430 4.51 4.49 25.26
C THR A 430 4.47 5.87 24.61
N LEU A 431 3.57 6.73 25.12
CA LEU A 431 3.40 8.12 24.68
C LEU A 431 3.82 9.09 25.78
N TYR A 432 4.58 10.12 25.40
CA TYR A 432 4.88 11.27 26.24
C TYR A 432 4.07 12.48 25.75
N VAL A 433 3.24 13.03 26.64
CA VAL A 433 2.30 14.11 26.34
C VAL A 433 2.49 15.22 27.36
N ALA A 434 2.64 16.46 26.90
CA ALA A 434 2.67 17.65 27.75
C ALA A 434 1.40 18.47 27.50
N ALA A 435 0.69 18.83 28.57
CA ALA A 435 -0.51 19.67 28.48
C ALA A 435 -0.29 20.96 29.27
N ALA A 436 -0.58 22.10 28.66
CA ALA A 436 -0.51 23.38 29.34
C ALA A 436 -1.58 23.50 30.44
N PRO A 437 -1.29 24.22 31.54
CA PRO A 437 -2.27 24.47 32.59
C PRO A 437 -3.47 25.25 32.04
N GLY A 438 -4.66 24.91 32.53
CA GLY A 438 -5.90 25.62 32.23
C GLY A 438 -6.57 26.11 33.53
N PRO A 439 -7.51 27.06 33.42
CA PRO A 439 -8.22 27.65 34.55
C PRO A 439 -9.29 26.72 35.15
N SER A 440 -9.65 25.65 34.46
CA SER A 440 -10.59 24.64 34.96
C SER A 440 -10.01 23.85 36.14
N SER A 441 -10.84 23.55 37.13
CA SER A 441 -10.51 22.61 38.21
C SER A 441 -10.52 21.15 37.75
N SER A 442 -11.19 20.85 36.63
CA SER A 442 -11.20 19.51 36.03
C SER A 442 -9.88 19.28 35.27
N ARG A 443 -9.15 18.23 35.63
CA ARG A 443 -7.95 17.84 34.90
C ARG A 443 -8.29 17.24 33.54
N PRO A 444 -7.53 17.54 32.47
CA PRO A 444 -7.75 16.94 31.16
C PRO A 444 -7.56 15.43 31.18
N VAL A 445 -8.27 14.74 30.29
CA VAL A 445 -8.13 13.29 30.08
C VAL A 445 -7.52 13.05 28.70
N ALA A 446 -6.44 12.28 28.66
CA ALA A 446 -5.79 11.84 27.44
C ALA A 446 -6.07 10.36 27.21
N THR A 447 -6.53 10.00 26.02
CA THR A 447 -6.96 8.63 25.66
C THR A 447 -6.23 8.17 24.41
N ILE A 448 -5.64 6.98 24.47
CA ILE A 448 -4.95 6.32 23.36
C ILE A 448 -5.93 5.40 22.64
N TYR A 449 -6.05 5.58 21.33
CA TYR A 449 -6.76 4.71 20.43
C TYR A 449 -5.80 4.11 19.40
N TRP A 450 -6.00 2.83 19.07
CA TRP A 450 -5.33 2.16 17.96
C TRP A 450 -6.40 1.58 17.03
N ASN A 451 -6.41 2.02 15.77
CA ASN A 451 -7.44 1.64 14.79
C ASN A 451 -8.87 1.78 15.35
N GLY A 452 -9.11 2.88 16.09
CA GLY A 452 -10.40 3.17 16.73
C GLY A 452 -10.66 2.46 18.06
N ILE A 453 -9.85 1.46 18.44
CA ILE A 453 -9.99 0.72 19.70
C ILE A 453 -9.28 1.45 20.84
N LEU A 454 -9.98 1.69 21.96
CA LEU A 454 -9.40 2.31 23.15
C LEU A 454 -8.40 1.35 23.80
N LEU A 455 -7.14 1.79 23.94
CA LEU A 455 -6.09 1.01 24.59
C LEU A 455 -5.84 1.44 26.04
N ALA A 456 -5.81 2.76 26.30
CA ALA A 456 -5.61 3.31 27.63
C ALA A 456 -6.14 4.75 27.74
N ALA A 457 -6.43 5.18 28.97
CA ALA A 457 -6.77 6.56 29.28
C ALA A 457 -6.07 7.01 30.57
N LYS A 458 -5.67 8.28 30.63
CA LYS A 458 -5.01 8.87 31.80
C LYS A 458 -5.48 10.31 32.02
N GLN A 459 -5.79 10.65 33.26
CA GLN A 459 -6.01 12.02 33.68
C GLN A 459 -4.65 12.72 33.86
N LEU A 460 -4.42 13.80 33.11
CA LEU A 460 -3.16 14.55 33.09
C LEU A 460 -3.08 15.54 34.25
N ARG A 461 -1.88 15.81 34.75
CA ARG A 461 -1.62 16.90 35.71
C ARG A 461 -1.71 18.26 35.05
N ALA A 462 -1.38 18.35 33.76
CA ALA A 462 -1.41 19.58 32.97
C ALA A 462 -0.59 20.74 33.59
N ASP A 463 0.60 20.44 34.09
CA ASP A 463 1.56 21.41 34.66
C ASP A 463 2.57 21.91 33.60
N GLY A 464 2.32 21.62 32.32
CA GLY A 464 3.25 21.88 31.22
C GLY A 464 4.41 20.89 31.11
N GLN A 465 4.58 19.95 32.05
CA GLN A 465 5.63 18.93 32.00
C GLN A 465 5.17 17.69 31.22
N PRO A 466 6.11 16.95 30.59
CA PRO A 466 5.77 15.69 29.93
C PRO A 466 5.26 14.62 30.90
N GLU A 467 4.19 13.94 30.51
CA GLU A 467 3.59 12.84 31.25
C GLU A 467 3.51 11.59 30.38
N GLN A 468 3.82 10.44 30.98
CA GLN A 468 3.82 9.15 30.29
C GLN A 468 2.42 8.51 30.30
N LEU A 469 1.97 8.03 29.15
CA LEU A 469 0.89 7.07 28.98
C LEU A 469 1.47 5.79 28.40
N HIS A 470 1.01 4.65 28.88
CA HIS A 470 1.49 3.34 28.48
C HIS A 470 0.33 2.38 28.29
N ALA A 471 0.36 1.56 27.25
CA ALA A 471 -0.67 0.57 26.97
C ALA A 471 -0.10 -0.65 26.25
N ARG A 472 -0.73 -1.81 26.45
CA ARG A 472 -0.50 -3.01 25.62
C ARG A 472 -1.18 -2.83 24.26
N VAL A 473 -0.56 -3.36 23.21
CA VAL A 473 -1.12 -3.43 21.85
C VAL A 473 -1.50 -4.88 21.56
N PRO A 474 -2.80 -5.24 21.61
CA PRO A 474 -3.24 -6.59 21.26
C PRO A 474 -3.10 -6.88 19.76
N GLY A 475 -2.80 -8.13 19.38
CA GLY A 475 -2.68 -8.50 17.96
C GLY A 475 -3.94 -8.23 17.13
N TYR A 476 -5.13 -8.35 17.73
CA TYR A 476 -6.41 -8.15 17.02
C TYR A 476 -6.69 -6.69 16.63
N VAL A 477 -5.98 -5.71 17.22
CA VAL A 477 -6.11 -4.30 16.82
C VAL A 477 -5.18 -3.95 15.66
N LEU A 478 -4.23 -4.82 15.31
CA LEU A 478 -3.28 -4.58 14.23
C LEU A 478 -3.97 -4.70 12.87
N GLY A 479 -3.77 -3.70 12.02
CA GLY A 479 -4.17 -3.69 10.61
C GLY A 479 -2.97 -3.57 9.69
N VAL A 480 -3.19 -3.66 8.37
CA VAL A 480 -2.11 -3.46 7.38
C VAL A 480 -1.59 -2.02 7.49
N ASN A 481 -2.51 -1.08 7.54
CA ASN A 481 -2.27 0.30 7.96
C ASN A 481 -2.81 0.47 9.39
N ASN A 482 -2.04 1.16 10.22
CA ASN A 482 -2.35 1.39 11.62
C ASN A 482 -2.47 2.89 11.88
N ASN A 483 -3.53 3.28 12.58
CA ASN A 483 -3.81 4.64 13.01
C ASN A 483 -3.72 4.69 14.54
N LEU A 484 -2.71 5.40 15.05
CA LEU A 484 -2.57 5.71 16.46
C LEU A 484 -3.10 7.12 16.70
N ARG A 485 -4.17 7.23 17.48
CA ARG A 485 -4.81 8.51 17.84
C ARG A 485 -4.74 8.75 19.34
N LEU A 486 -4.22 9.91 19.72
CA LEU A 486 -4.33 10.46 21.06
C LEU A 486 -5.45 11.51 21.06
N SER A 487 -6.51 11.28 21.84
CA SER A 487 -7.56 12.27 22.06
C SER A 487 -7.38 12.91 23.42
N VAL A 488 -7.33 14.23 23.48
CA VAL A 488 -7.30 14.99 24.74
C VAL A 488 -8.59 15.76 24.90
N GLN A 489 -9.24 15.56 26.03
CA GLN A 489 -10.49 16.20 26.40
C GLN A 489 -10.27 17.13 27.60
N ARG A 490 -10.81 18.33 27.49
CA ARG A 490 -10.85 19.35 28.54
C ARG A 490 -12.30 19.75 28.76
N GLN A 491 -12.64 20.11 29.99
CA GLN A 491 -13.88 20.83 30.23
C GLN A 491 -13.61 22.31 29.92
N PRO A 492 -14.32 22.93 28.96
CA PRO A 492 -14.25 24.36 28.77
C PRO A 492 -14.62 25.07 30.07
N TYR A 493 -13.85 26.09 30.44
CA TYR A 493 -14.07 26.87 31.65
C TYR A 493 -14.34 28.33 31.31
N SER A 494 -15.30 28.92 32.01
CA SER A 494 -15.61 30.34 31.98
C SER A 494 -16.03 30.77 33.38
N ALA A 495 -15.32 31.72 33.97
CA ALA A 495 -15.65 32.28 35.28
C ALA A 495 -16.89 33.18 35.18
N ASP A 496 -18.00 32.75 35.78
CA ASP A 496 -19.30 33.45 35.76
C ASP A 496 -19.74 33.92 34.37
N CYS A 497 -19.27 33.22 33.32
CA CYS A 497 -19.52 33.56 31.92
C CYS A 497 -18.97 34.91 31.43
N ASN A 498 -18.13 35.56 32.23
CA ASN A 498 -17.54 36.86 31.89
C ASN A 498 -16.31 36.72 30.98
N GLU A 499 -15.76 35.50 30.88
CA GLU A 499 -14.58 35.20 30.09
C GLU A 499 -14.91 34.21 28.97
N THR A 500 -14.51 34.51 27.74
CA THR A 500 -14.64 33.56 26.64
C THR A 500 -13.72 32.36 26.90
N PRO A 501 -14.24 31.11 26.91
CA PRO A 501 -13.41 29.92 27.06
C PRO A 501 -12.24 29.92 26.06
N GLN A 502 -11.02 29.75 26.56
CA GLN A 502 -9.81 29.73 25.74
C GLN A 502 -9.34 28.29 25.51
N ALA A 503 -8.83 28.04 24.31
CA ALA A 503 -8.13 26.80 24.03
C ALA A 503 -6.72 26.85 24.63
N TYR A 504 -6.23 25.72 25.12
CA TYR A 504 -4.89 25.62 25.70
C TYR A 504 -4.05 24.55 24.98
N PRO A 505 -2.76 24.83 24.73
CA PRO A 505 -1.94 23.94 23.93
C PRO A 505 -1.67 22.61 24.62
N VAL A 506 -1.61 21.56 23.81
CA VAL A 506 -1.14 20.23 24.14
C VAL A 506 -0.08 19.84 23.13
N ASN A 507 0.95 19.13 23.57
CA ASN A 507 1.99 18.63 22.70
C ASN A 507 2.24 17.13 22.94
N VAL A 508 2.41 16.39 21.85
CA VAL A 508 2.90 15.01 21.87
C VAL A 508 4.38 15.04 21.55
N LEU A 509 5.21 14.26 22.25
CA LEU A 509 6.66 14.23 22.06
C LEU A 509 7.06 12.97 21.28
N PRO A 510 6.99 12.98 19.94
CA PRO A 510 7.21 11.78 19.13
C PRO A 510 8.66 11.27 19.16
N ALA A 511 9.63 12.14 19.43
CA ALA A 511 11.04 11.75 19.58
C ALA A 511 11.29 10.91 20.85
N SER A 512 10.52 11.15 21.91
CA SER A 512 10.61 10.40 23.17
C SER A 512 9.61 9.25 23.26
N SER A 513 8.55 9.28 22.45
CA SER A 513 7.51 8.25 22.39
C SER A 513 7.91 7.10 21.48
N PHE A 514 7.52 5.87 21.83
CA PHE A 514 7.93 4.68 21.09
C PHE A 514 6.95 3.51 21.23
N ILE A 515 6.96 2.63 20.23
CA ILE A 515 6.32 1.32 20.24
C ILE A 515 7.37 0.29 20.63
N THR A 516 7.06 -0.58 21.58
CA THR A 516 7.90 -1.73 21.93
C THR A 516 7.45 -2.94 21.12
N SER A 517 8.40 -3.70 20.60
CA SER A 517 8.12 -4.96 19.91
C SER A 517 8.36 -6.17 20.82
N GLY A 518 7.49 -7.18 20.72
CA GLY A 518 7.59 -8.45 21.43
C GLY A 518 8.13 -9.58 20.55
N ASP A 519 8.60 -10.65 21.21
CA ASP A 519 9.09 -11.86 20.57
C ASP A 519 7.92 -12.72 20.03
N ALA A 520 8.24 -13.61 19.09
CA ALA A 520 7.30 -14.61 18.57
C ALA A 520 6.95 -15.65 19.64
N ASP A 521 5.66 -15.85 19.93
CA ASP A 521 5.13 -17.00 20.69
C ASP A 521 4.09 -17.71 19.80
N PRO A 522 4.48 -18.73 19.01
CA PRO A 522 3.55 -19.45 18.16
C PRO A 522 2.60 -20.27 19.04
N ASP A 523 1.37 -19.79 19.17
CA ASP A 523 0.29 -20.40 19.96
C ASP A 523 -0.70 -21.19 19.10
N GLY A 524 -0.39 -21.38 17.81
CA GLY A 524 -1.26 -22.01 16.83
C GLY A 524 -2.35 -21.09 16.27
N THR A 525 -2.30 -19.79 16.54
CA THR A 525 -3.17 -18.77 15.95
C THR A 525 -2.45 -17.95 14.89
N PHE A 526 -3.20 -17.20 14.07
CA PHE A 526 -2.57 -16.30 13.10
C PHE A 526 -1.71 -15.23 13.78
N ILE A 527 -2.15 -14.68 14.91
CA ILE A 527 -1.40 -13.65 15.65
C ILE A 527 -0.03 -14.20 16.07
N GLY A 528 0.02 -15.41 16.63
CA GLY A 528 1.27 -16.04 17.06
C GLY A 528 2.25 -16.30 15.91
N LEU A 529 1.74 -16.43 14.67
CA LEU A 529 2.55 -16.69 13.48
C LEU A 529 3.06 -15.41 12.80
N LEU A 530 2.36 -14.27 12.91
CA LEU A 530 2.74 -13.02 12.24
C LEU A 530 4.21 -12.62 12.46
N PRO A 531 4.78 -12.70 13.69
CA PRO A 531 6.19 -12.41 13.87
C PRO A 531 7.08 -13.39 13.07
N LEU A 532 6.83 -14.70 13.11
CA LEU A 532 7.64 -15.68 12.36
C LEU A 532 7.64 -15.40 10.84
N MET A 533 6.51 -14.98 10.28
CA MET A 533 6.38 -14.62 8.86
C MET A 533 7.11 -13.33 8.48
N ALA A 534 7.30 -12.40 9.43
CA ALA A 534 8.09 -11.20 9.21
C ALA A 534 9.61 -11.45 9.27
N GLY A 535 10.04 -12.65 9.70
CA GLY A 535 11.42 -13.11 9.73
C GLY A 535 11.89 -13.69 8.38
N HIS A 536 12.45 -14.91 8.41
CA HIS A 536 13.01 -15.60 7.23
C HIS A 536 12.14 -16.79 6.79
N PRO A 537 10.88 -16.58 6.38
CA PRO A 537 10.00 -17.68 6.04
C PRO A 537 10.27 -18.24 4.64
N GLN A 538 9.58 -19.32 4.29
CA GLN A 538 9.51 -19.88 2.95
C GLN A 538 8.14 -19.60 2.30
N LEU A 539 8.14 -19.14 1.06
CA LEU A 539 6.96 -19.09 0.20
C LEU A 539 7.00 -20.31 -0.72
N ILE A 540 6.00 -21.18 -0.63
CA ILE A 540 5.94 -22.44 -1.37
C ILE A 540 4.75 -22.38 -2.34
N VAL A 541 5.02 -22.42 -3.64
CA VAL A 541 4.02 -22.33 -4.72
C VAL A 541 4.21 -23.44 -5.74
N PRO A 542 3.16 -23.91 -6.44
CA PRO A 542 3.29 -24.92 -7.48
C PRO A 542 3.80 -24.32 -8.80
N GLN A 543 4.41 -25.14 -9.66
CA GLN A 543 4.88 -24.72 -11.00
C GLN A 543 3.80 -24.01 -11.83
N ARG A 544 2.51 -24.36 -11.66
CA ARG A 544 1.41 -23.71 -12.39
C ARG A 544 1.25 -22.22 -12.07
N TYR A 545 1.73 -21.75 -10.90
CA TYR A 545 1.71 -20.32 -10.59
C TYR A 545 2.66 -19.53 -11.48
N LEU A 546 3.77 -20.15 -11.90
CA LEU A 546 4.68 -19.53 -12.85
C LEU A 546 4.10 -19.55 -14.27
N ALA A 547 3.30 -20.56 -14.62
CA ALA A 547 2.70 -20.73 -15.95
C ALA A 547 1.52 -19.78 -16.24
N ASP A 548 0.80 -19.36 -15.20
CA ASP A 548 -0.32 -18.40 -15.27
C ASP A 548 -0.12 -17.29 -14.22
N ALA A 549 0.97 -16.56 -14.37
CA ALA A 549 1.53 -15.70 -13.35
C ALA A 549 0.65 -14.51 -12.92
N PRO A 550 -0.03 -13.74 -13.81
CA PRO A 550 -0.72 -12.51 -13.38
C PRO A 550 -1.75 -12.72 -12.28
N ASP A 551 -2.68 -13.67 -12.47
CA ASP A 551 -3.74 -13.96 -11.49
C ASP A 551 -3.18 -14.60 -10.21
N HIS A 552 -2.20 -15.50 -10.36
CA HIS A 552 -1.55 -16.14 -9.22
C HIS A 552 -0.67 -15.17 -8.42
N LEU A 553 -0.01 -14.22 -9.06
CA LEU A 553 0.77 -13.16 -8.41
C LEU A 553 -0.15 -12.27 -7.57
N ALA A 554 -1.32 -11.90 -8.07
CA ALA A 554 -2.30 -11.13 -7.30
C ALA A 554 -2.71 -11.85 -6.00
N SER A 555 -3.00 -13.16 -6.09
CA SER A 555 -3.28 -14.00 -4.91
C SER A 555 -2.08 -14.11 -3.96
N VAL A 556 -0.86 -14.30 -4.49
CA VAL A 556 0.36 -14.39 -3.67
C VAL A 556 0.65 -13.07 -2.96
N ILE A 557 0.54 -11.93 -3.63
CA ILE A 557 0.75 -10.60 -3.05
C ILE A 557 -0.24 -10.37 -1.91
N ALA A 558 -1.53 -10.65 -2.14
CA ALA A 558 -2.56 -10.47 -1.13
C ALA A 558 -2.31 -11.37 0.10
N MET A 559 -1.94 -12.64 -0.10
CA MET A 559 -1.66 -13.56 0.99
C MET A 559 -0.34 -13.26 1.71
N ALA A 560 0.67 -12.77 1.01
CA ALA A 560 1.92 -12.31 1.61
C ALA A 560 1.69 -11.09 2.51
N LEU A 561 0.83 -10.14 2.09
CA LEU A 561 0.41 -9.02 2.94
C LEU A 561 -0.38 -9.50 4.17
N ALA A 562 -1.37 -10.36 3.93
CA ALA A 562 -2.27 -10.83 4.99
C ALA A 562 -1.56 -11.65 6.07
N SER A 563 -0.55 -12.43 5.69
CA SER A 563 0.27 -13.22 6.61
C SER A 563 1.44 -12.47 7.23
N GLY A 564 1.71 -11.22 6.83
CA GLY A 564 2.89 -10.48 7.27
C GLY A 564 4.22 -10.96 6.66
N LEU A 565 4.16 -11.79 5.61
CA LEU A 565 5.32 -12.38 4.93
C LEU A 565 6.35 -11.32 4.51
N SER A 566 7.62 -11.51 4.88
CA SER A 566 8.69 -10.55 4.61
C SER A 566 9.14 -10.55 3.14
N PRO A 567 8.95 -9.47 2.35
CA PRO A 567 9.37 -9.44 0.95
C PRO A 567 10.90 -9.31 0.79
N THR A 568 11.65 -9.04 1.86
CA THR A 568 13.11 -8.89 1.82
C THR A 568 13.88 -10.13 2.29
N GLN A 569 13.23 -11.00 3.08
CA GLN A 569 13.89 -12.12 3.76
C GLN A 569 13.31 -13.50 3.41
N THR A 570 12.14 -13.55 2.76
CA THR A 570 11.52 -14.82 2.36
C THR A 570 12.35 -15.56 1.33
N GLU A 571 12.32 -16.89 1.37
CA GLU A 571 12.86 -17.78 0.34
C GLU A 571 11.72 -18.35 -0.52
N LEU A 572 11.79 -18.23 -1.85
CA LEU A 572 10.80 -18.85 -2.75
C LEU A 572 11.20 -20.30 -3.04
N THR A 573 10.25 -21.21 -2.88
CA THR A 573 10.37 -22.63 -3.25
C THR A 573 9.25 -22.98 -4.24
N VAL A 574 9.63 -23.46 -5.43
CA VAL A 574 8.67 -23.92 -6.44
C VAL A 574 8.52 -25.44 -6.32
N ALA A 575 7.30 -25.90 -6.03
CA ALA A 575 6.96 -27.29 -5.87
C ALA A 575 6.81 -28.00 -7.23
N ASN A 576 7.40 -29.19 -7.34
CA ASN A 576 7.32 -30.02 -8.53
C ASN A 576 6.01 -30.82 -8.53
N GLY A 577 5.06 -30.41 -9.36
CA GLY A 577 3.79 -31.12 -9.52
C GLY A 577 2.98 -31.22 -8.23
N ASN A 578 2.50 -32.42 -7.91
CA ASN A 578 1.68 -32.70 -6.72
C ASN A 578 2.49 -33.35 -5.58
N ASP A 579 3.82 -33.36 -5.67
CA ASP A 579 4.67 -33.97 -4.66
C ASP A 579 4.56 -33.23 -3.33
N ALA A 580 4.62 -33.98 -2.22
CA ALA A 580 4.57 -33.38 -0.90
C ALA A 580 5.88 -32.64 -0.59
N VAL A 581 5.78 -31.36 -0.24
CA VAL A 581 6.93 -30.52 0.10
C VAL A 581 7.22 -30.59 1.60
N LYS A 582 8.50 -30.56 1.96
CA LYS A 582 8.98 -30.53 3.34
C LYS A 582 9.52 -29.13 3.67
N PRO A 583 8.79 -28.31 4.44
CA PRO A 583 9.26 -27.00 4.85
C PRO A 583 10.44 -27.13 5.81
N ALA A 584 11.39 -26.19 5.72
CA ALA A 584 12.58 -26.15 6.57
C ALA A 584 12.65 -24.90 7.46
N LYS A 585 11.68 -24.01 7.32
CA LYS A 585 11.52 -22.74 8.04
C LYS A 585 10.02 -22.47 8.21
N PRO A 586 9.61 -21.44 8.98
CA PRO A 586 8.24 -20.97 8.95
C PRO A 586 7.79 -20.72 7.51
N PHE A 587 6.55 -21.04 7.14
CA PHE A 587 6.19 -21.10 5.73
C PHE A 587 4.78 -20.60 5.41
N LEU A 588 4.59 -20.12 4.18
CA LEU A 588 3.31 -19.95 3.51
C LEU A 588 3.29 -20.89 2.31
N ALA A 589 2.44 -21.91 2.33
CA ALA A 589 2.24 -22.81 1.21
C ALA A 589 0.89 -22.53 0.54
N MET A 590 0.91 -22.27 -0.77
CA MET A 590 -0.29 -21.93 -1.54
C MET A 590 -0.60 -23.03 -2.54
N GLU A 591 -1.67 -23.79 -2.27
CA GLU A 591 -2.15 -24.90 -3.10
C GLU A 591 -1.11 -25.98 -3.39
N VAL A 592 -0.23 -26.25 -2.43
CA VAL A 592 0.77 -27.31 -2.45
C VAL A 592 0.47 -28.31 -1.34
N ASN A 593 0.77 -29.59 -1.55
CA ASN A 593 0.69 -30.60 -0.50
C ASN A 593 1.92 -30.48 0.42
N VAL A 594 1.72 -30.39 1.73
CA VAL A 594 2.81 -30.24 2.71
C VAL A 594 2.90 -31.51 3.56
N ASP A 595 4.07 -32.15 3.54
CA ASP A 595 4.28 -33.42 4.26
C ASP A 595 4.22 -33.21 5.78
N GLY A 596 3.43 -34.03 6.45
CA GLY A 596 3.21 -33.96 7.90
C GLY A 596 2.24 -32.87 8.36
N ALA A 597 1.64 -32.09 7.45
CA ALA A 597 0.58 -31.15 7.80
C ALA A 597 -0.75 -31.89 8.04
N ASN A 598 -1.50 -31.50 9.07
CA ASN A 598 -2.83 -32.04 9.35
C ASN A 598 -3.87 -30.91 9.53
N PRO A 599 -4.29 -30.26 8.44
CA PRO A 599 -5.27 -29.18 8.50
C PRO A 599 -6.66 -29.69 8.87
N SER A 600 -7.41 -28.86 9.61
CA SER A 600 -8.82 -29.06 9.90
C SER A 600 -9.69 -28.76 8.67
N ALA A 601 -9.30 -27.79 7.85
CA ALA A 601 -9.93 -27.49 6.56
C ALA A 601 -9.23 -28.24 5.42
N ARG A 602 -9.97 -29.11 4.74
CA ARG A 602 -9.49 -29.86 3.57
C ARG A 602 -10.25 -29.44 2.34
N VAL A 603 -9.48 -29.08 1.31
CA VAL A 603 -9.99 -28.68 0.00
C VAL A 603 -9.64 -29.78 -0.99
N THR A 604 -10.64 -30.47 -1.53
CA THR A 604 -10.47 -31.58 -2.49
C THR A 604 -10.84 -31.14 -3.89
N ASP A 605 -9.89 -31.28 -4.83
CA ASP A 605 -9.97 -30.81 -6.23
C ASP A 605 -10.36 -29.33 -6.36
N GLY A 606 -10.21 -28.60 -5.24
CA GLY A 606 -10.89 -27.36 -4.87
C GLY A 606 -12.33 -27.16 -5.30
N GLN A 607 -13.11 -28.23 -5.37
CA GLN A 607 -14.55 -28.16 -5.53
C GLN A 607 -15.32 -28.45 -4.24
N ARG A 608 -14.67 -29.13 -3.29
CA ARG A 608 -15.25 -29.54 -2.01
C ARG A 608 -14.42 -28.99 -0.86
N LEU A 609 -15.09 -28.30 0.06
CA LEU A 609 -14.51 -27.86 1.34
C LEU A 609 -15.07 -28.72 2.47
N GLN A 610 -14.18 -29.35 3.22
CA GLN A 610 -14.50 -30.08 4.44
C GLN A 610 -13.79 -29.44 5.62
N ILE A 611 -14.51 -29.03 6.66
CA ILE A 611 -13.93 -28.52 7.91
C ILE A 611 -14.24 -29.53 9.03
N ARG A 612 -13.20 -30.12 9.60
CA ARG A 612 -13.31 -31.10 10.68
C ARG A 612 -13.28 -30.42 12.03
N GLY A 613 -14.28 -30.65 12.86
CA GLY A 613 -14.24 -30.29 14.27
C GLY A 613 -13.53 -31.36 15.11
N LYS A 614 -13.32 -31.08 16.40
CA LYS A 614 -12.68 -32.02 17.34
C LYS A 614 -13.49 -33.30 17.55
N THR A 615 -14.83 -33.22 17.47
CA THR A 615 -15.75 -34.33 17.75
C THR A 615 -16.67 -34.68 16.58
N VAL A 616 -17.00 -33.72 15.73
CA VAL A 616 -17.87 -33.88 14.55
C VAL A 616 -17.35 -33.04 13.40
N ASP A 617 -17.55 -33.50 12.16
CA ASP A 617 -17.32 -32.68 10.99
C ASP A 617 -18.28 -31.48 11.01
N TRP A 618 -17.73 -30.28 10.82
CA TRP A 618 -18.45 -29.03 11.00
C TRP A 618 -19.03 -28.49 9.70
N LEU A 619 -18.33 -28.71 8.58
CA LEU A 619 -18.76 -28.31 7.25
C LEU A 619 -18.32 -29.34 6.22
N ASP A 620 -19.21 -29.69 5.28
CA ASP A 620 -18.89 -30.44 4.08
C ASP A 620 -19.74 -29.89 2.93
N ALA A 621 -19.12 -29.10 2.06
CA ALA A 621 -19.84 -28.34 1.05
C ALA A 621 -19.17 -28.46 -0.33
N THR A 622 -20.01 -28.54 -1.37
CA THR A 622 -19.63 -28.45 -2.78
C THR A 622 -20.36 -27.28 -3.45
N GLY A 623 -19.90 -26.85 -4.63
CA GLY A 623 -20.52 -25.76 -5.39
C GLY A 623 -20.15 -24.36 -4.91
N LEU A 624 -19.23 -24.25 -3.95
CA LEU A 624 -18.62 -22.99 -3.53
C LEU A 624 -17.76 -22.42 -4.67
N LYS A 625 -17.84 -21.10 -4.88
CA LYS A 625 -17.07 -20.37 -5.90
C LYS A 625 -16.49 -19.10 -5.29
N HIS A 626 -15.37 -18.62 -5.83
CA HIS A 626 -14.73 -17.36 -5.41
C HIS A 626 -14.40 -17.32 -3.91
N LEU A 627 -13.98 -18.46 -3.36
CA LEU A 627 -13.59 -18.58 -1.96
C LEU A 627 -12.18 -19.16 -1.86
N SER A 628 -11.51 -18.90 -0.75
CA SER A 628 -10.33 -19.62 -0.33
C SER A 628 -10.35 -19.88 1.17
N THR A 629 -9.54 -20.83 1.61
CA THR A 629 -9.26 -21.08 3.02
C THR A 629 -7.80 -20.84 3.31
N VAL A 630 -7.52 -20.24 4.45
CA VAL A 630 -6.17 -20.21 5.04
C VAL A 630 -6.21 -20.76 6.45
N GLU A 631 -5.27 -21.64 6.79
CA GLU A 631 -5.19 -22.27 8.11
C GLU A 631 -3.76 -22.29 8.62
N VAL A 632 -3.60 -22.03 9.92
CA VAL A 632 -2.34 -22.23 10.66
C VAL A 632 -2.13 -23.72 10.91
N VAL A 633 -1.00 -24.24 10.45
CA VAL A 633 -0.61 -25.64 10.65
C VAL A 633 0.82 -25.73 11.18
N ARG A 634 1.15 -26.91 11.72
CA ARG A 634 2.53 -27.29 12.01
C ARG A 634 2.90 -28.48 11.13
N ALA A 635 4.04 -28.41 10.45
CA ALA A 635 4.55 -29.46 9.58
C ALA A 635 6.08 -29.53 9.70
N GLN A 636 6.64 -30.74 9.77
CA GLN A 636 8.10 -30.95 9.90
C GLN A 636 8.79 -30.17 11.04
N GLY A 637 8.04 -29.81 12.09
CA GLY A 637 8.56 -29.01 13.21
C GLY A 637 8.48 -27.50 13.01
N GLU A 638 8.02 -27.03 11.87
CA GLU A 638 7.84 -25.61 11.53
C GLU A 638 6.36 -25.21 11.55
N ASP A 639 6.08 -23.99 12.02
CA ASP A 639 4.74 -23.39 11.99
C ASP A 639 4.55 -22.62 10.68
N GLY A 640 3.36 -22.73 10.07
CA GLY A 640 3.11 -22.10 8.78
C GLY A 640 1.64 -22.01 8.42
N LEU A 641 1.40 -21.51 7.21
CA LEU A 641 0.07 -21.32 6.64
C LEU A 641 -0.14 -22.25 5.45
N LEU A 642 -1.29 -22.89 5.40
CA LEU A 642 -1.81 -23.53 4.19
C LEU A 642 -2.91 -22.66 3.61
N TRP A 643 -2.78 -22.32 2.33
CA TRP A 643 -3.81 -21.62 1.58
C TRP A 643 -4.31 -22.48 0.42
N TYR A 644 -5.63 -22.56 0.25
CA TYR A 644 -6.24 -23.26 -0.88
C TYR A 644 -7.42 -22.46 -1.45
N ALA A 645 -7.48 -22.30 -2.77
CA ALA A 645 -8.63 -21.71 -3.44
C ALA A 645 -9.74 -22.75 -3.70
N ILE A 646 -10.99 -22.29 -3.81
CA ILE A 646 -12.21 -23.09 -3.99
C ILE A 646 -13.06 -22.52 -5.13
N GLY A 647 -13.53 -23.37 -6.06
CA GLY A 647 -14.33 -23.02 -7.25
C GLY A 647 -13.78 -23.55 -8.58
N ALA A 648 -14.47 -23.35 -9.71
CA ALA A 648 -13.97 -23.71 -11.05
C ALA A 648 -13.36 -22.49 -11.80
N ASP A 649 -13.80 -21.29 -11.43
CA ASP A 649 -13.45 -20.00 -12.04
C ASP A 649 -12.57 -19.19 -11.05
N ARG A 650 -11.39 -19.69 -10.63
CA ARG A 650 -10.77 -19.23 -9.35
C ARG A 650 -9.77 -18.07 -9.47
N PRO A 651 -10.16 -16.81 -9.16
CA PRO A 651 -9.33 -15.95 -8.35
C PRO A 651 -9.59 -16.30 -6.88
N GLY A 652 -8.61 -16.91 -6.21
CA GLY A 652 -8.74 -17.33 -4.81
C GLY A 652 -8.71 -16.18 -3.81
N ILE A 653 -8.29 -14.99 -4.24
CA ILE A 653 -8.36 -13.63 -3.66
C ILE A 653 -7.82 -12.74 -4.79
N GLY A 654 -8.50 -11.64 -5.12
CA GLY A 654 -7.96 -10.64 -6.05
C GLY A 654 -7.78 -11.14 -7.46
N GLY A 655 -8.90 -11.28 -8.18
CA GLY A 655 -8.85 -11.32 -9.64
C GLY A 655 -8.26 -10.02 -10.19
N THR A 656 -8.68 -9.59 -11.38
CA THR A 656 -8.20 -8.33 -11.97
C THR A 656 -8.59 -7.05 -11.19
N GLN A 657 -9.14 -7.18 -9.97
CA GLN A 657 -9.53 -6.09 -9.08
C GLN A 657 -8.76 -6.17 -7.76
N ALA A 658 -8.27 -5.03 -7.29
CA ALA A 658 -7.48 -4.93 -6.08
C ALA A 658 -8.33 -5.23 -4.81
N VAL A 659 -7.98 -6.27 -4.04
CA VAL A 659 -8.66 -6.66 -2.77
C VAL A 659 -8.18 -5.82 -1.61
N GLN A 660 -9.10 -5.25 -0.83
CA GLN A 660 -8.74 -4.43 0.33
C GLN A 660 -7.71 -5.16 1.22
N PRO A 661 -6.56 -4.55 1.53
CA PRO A 661 -5.54 -5.20 2.33
C PRO A 661 -6.11 -5.56 3.70
N PHE A 662 -5.90 -6.79 4.14
CA PHE A 662 -6.28 -7.25 5.48
C PHE A 662 -5.11 -7.96 6.14
N VAL A 663 -5.21 -8.22 7.45
CA VAL A 663 -4.23 -9.00 8.22
C VAL A 663 -4.94 -10.22 8.80
N LEU A 664 -4.28 -11.38 8.75
CA LEU A 664 -4.67 -12.57 9.48
C LEU A 664 -4.35 -12.36 10.96
N ASN A 665 -5.34 -11.88 11.72
CA ASN A 665 -5.14 -11.49 13.13
C ASN A 665 -6.17 -12.11 14.09
N ARG A 666 -6.95 -13.12 13.67
CA ARG A 666 -7.99 -13.75 14.52
C ARG A 666 -8.15 -15.24 14.24
N GLY A 667 -8.16 -16.05 15.30
CA GLY A 667 -8.33 -17.51 15.18
C GLY A 667 -7.15 -18.19 14.50
N ASN A 668 -7.41 -19.36 13.91
CA ASN A 668 -6.41 -20.16 13.22
C ASN A 668 -6.87 -20.72 11.86
N LEU A 669 -8.13 -20.49 11.49
CA LEU A 669 -8.70 -20.78 10.18
C LEU A 669 -9.51 -19.57 9.71
N ALA A 670 -9.34 -19.16 8.46
CA ALA A 670 -10.13 -18.12 7.84
C ALA A 670 -10.67 -18.55 6.48
N ILE A 671 -11.91 -18.16 6.20
CA ILE A 671 -12.53 -18.28 4.88
C ILE A 671 -12.53 -16.89 4.26
N ILE A 672 -11.99 -16.78 3.06
CA ILE A 672 -11.76 -15.51 2.38
C ILE A 672 -12.53 -15.52 1.07
N GLY A 673 -13.22 -14.42 0.75
CA GLY A 673 -13.87 -14.18 -0.53
C GLY A 673 -13.19 -13.06 -1.31
N ASP A 674 -13.83 -12.60 -2.39
CA ASP A 674 -13.27 -11.58 -3.29
C ASP A 674 -12.89 -10.27 -2.60
N ASN A 675 -13.64 -9.87 -1.57
CA ASN A 675 -13.45 -8.60 -0.85
C ASN A 675 -12.72 -8.76 0.49
N GLY A 676 -12.16 -9.94 0.78
CA GLY A 676 -11.46 -10.23 2.02
C GLY A 676 -12.16 -11.27 2.91
N PRO A 677 -11.76 -11.36 4.20
CA PRO A 677 -12.21 -12.42 5.11
C PRO A 677 -13.72 -12.39 5.37
N LEU A 678 -14.37 -13.52 5.16
CA LEU A 678 -15.81 -13.73 5.41
C LEU A 678 -16.07 -14.33 6.79
N ALA A 679 -15.17 -15.21 7.24
CA ALA A 679 -15.28 -15.88 8.53
C ALA A 679 -13.90 -16.15 9.13
N TRP A 680 -13.80 -15.99 10.45
CA TRP A 680 -12.67 -16.37 11.27
C TRP A 680 -13.11 -17.46 12.23
N ILE A 681 -12.31 -18.51 12.36
CA ILE A 681 -12.60 -19.68 13.17
C ILE A 681 -11.37 -19.94 14.04
N ASP A 682 -11.61 -20.16 15.33
CA ASP A 682 -10.62 -20.72 16.25
C ASP A 682 -11.02 -22.17 16.55
N SER A 683 -10.32 -23.13 15.93
CA SER A 683 -10.57 -24.57 16.15
C SER A 683 -10.14 -25.04 17.55
N GLY A 684 -9.35 -24.24 18.27
CA GLY A 684 -8.98 -24.41 19.66
C GLY A 684 -10.10 -24.03 20.63
N ASN A 685 -10.78 -22.90 20.37
CA ASN A 685 -11.86 -22.33 21.18
C ASN A 685 -12.89 -21.56 20.31
N PRO A 686 -13.99 -22.20 19.88
CA PRO A 686 -14.99 -21.59 18.97
C PRO A 686 -15.64 -20.30 19.50
N ASP A 687 -15.71 -20.13 20.82
CA ASP A 687 -16.30 -18.93 21.46
C ASP A 687 -15.37 -17.71 21.37
N ALA A 688 -14.07 -17.91 21.11
CA ALA A 688 -13.09 -16.83 20.91
C ALA A 688 -13.13 -16.23 19.48
N SER A 689 -13.99 -16.76 18.60
CA SER A 689 -14.18 -16.27 17.23
C SER A 689 -14.91 -14.93 17.15
N MET A 690 -15.44 -14.43 18.27
CA MET A 690 -16.17 -13.16 18.36
C MET A 690 -15.23 -11.98 18.68
N PRO A 691 -15.51 -10.75 18.19
CA PRO A 691 -14.76 -9.56 18.60
C PRO A 691 -14.75 -9.40 20.14
N PRO A 692 -13.62 -9.01 20.75
CA PRO A 692 -13.57 -8.77 22.20
C PRO A 692 -14.62 -7.73 22.61
N GLY A 693 -15.55 -8.12 23.48
CA GLY A 693 -16.73 -7.34 23.87
C GLY A 693 -17.95 -8.22 24.16
N ALA A 694 -17.98 -9.44 23.65
CA ALA A 694 -18.92 -10.48 24.03
C ALA A 694 -18.22 -11.54 24.92
N GLY A 695 -17.97 -11.22 26.19
CA GLY A 695 -17.80 -12.25 27.22
C GLY A 695 -16.43 -12.44 27.88
N GLU A 696 -15.44 -11.57 27.69
CA GLU A 696 -14.14 -11.73 28.36
C GLU A 696 -14.13 -11.10 29.76
N THR A 697 -14.07 -11.95 30.78
CA THR A 697 -13.84 -11.56 32.18
C THR A 697 -12.33 -11.46 32.47
N PRO A 698 -11.91 -10.70 33.50
CA PRO A 698 -10.49 -10.48 33.88
C PRO A 698 -9.68 -11.74 34.25
N PHE A 699 -10.24 -12.95 34.10
CA PHE A 699 -9.65 -14.22 34.53
C PHE A 699 -8.76 -14.90 33.47
N TYR A 700 -8.60 -14.31 32.28
CA TYR A 700 -7.75 -14.85 31.22
C TYR A 700 -6.29 -15.06 31.66
N GLU A 701 -5.75 -14.12 32.46
CA GLU A 701 -4.36 -14.20 32.94
C GLU A 701 -4.12 -15.36 33.93
N TRP A 702 -5.14 -15.84 34.63
CA TRP A 702 -4.96 -16.84 35.69
C TRP A 702 -4.89 -18.28 35.17
N ARG A 703 -5.41 -18.57 33.96
CA ARG A 703 -5.53 -19.95 33.47
C ARG A 703 -4.19 -20.59 33.08
N ARG A 704 -3.21 -19.80 32.63
CA ARG A 704 -1.83 -20.24 32.33
C ARG A 704 -1.05 -20.58 33.60
N TYR A 705 -1.36 -19.94 34.73
CA TYR A 705 -0.76 -20.24 36.04
C TYR A 705 -1.48 -21.38 36.77
N VAL A 706 -2.79 -21.55 36.56
CA VAL A 706 -3.60 -22.61 37.18
C VAL A 706 -3.28 -23.99 36.61
N SER A 707 -2.91 -24.10 35.32
CA SER A 707 -2.64 -25.41 34.69
C SER A 707 -1.40 -26.13 35.24
N TRP A 708 -0.41 -25.39 35.77
CA TRP A 708 0.76 -25.97 36.45
C TRP A 708 0.75 -25.75 37.97
N GLY A 709 0.14 -24.66 38.46
CA GLY A 709 0.07 -24.34 39.88
C GLY A 709 -0.81 -25.29 40.68
N VAL A 710 -1.98 -25.68 40.16
CA VAL A 710 -2.89 -26.59 40.88
C VAL A 710 -2.31 -28.02 40.99
N PRO A 711 -1.74 -28.63 39.92
CA PRO A 711 -1.05 -29.91 40.04
C PRO A 711 0.16 -29.86 40.98
N ALA A 712 0.99 -28.81 40.91
CA ALA A 712 2.17 -28.67 41.76
C ALA A 712 1.80 -28.53 43.24
N ILE A 713 0.79 -27.70 43.57
CA ILE A 713 0.28 -27.56 44.94
C ILE A 713 -0.31 -28.88 45.43
N ALA A 714 -1.10 -29.58 44.61
CA ALA A 714 -1.68 -30.87 44.98
C ALA A 714 -0.61 -31.95 45.27
N ILE A 715 0.44 -32.03 44.43
CA ILE A 715 1.56 -32.96 44.63
C ILE A 715 2.32 -32.61 45.91
N THR A 716 2.60 -31.32 46.14
CA THR A 716 3.33 -30.86 47.33
C THR A 716 2.54 -31.17 48.61
N LEU A 717 1.22 -30.95 48.59
CA LEU A 717 0.33 -31.21 49.71
C LEU A 717 0.17 -32.72 49.97
N PHE A 718 0.16 -33.54 48.92
CA PHE A 718 0.16 -35.00 49.03
C PHE A 718 1.47 -35.55 49.62
N VAL A 719 2.62 -35.02 49.20
CA VAL A 719 3.93 -35.37 49.78
C VAL A 719 4.01 -34.94 51.25
N PHE A 720 3.51 -33.76 51.58
CA PHE A 720 3.49 -33.28 52.97
C PHE A 720 2.60 -34.13 53.87
N LEU A 721 1.39 -34.50 53.40
CA LEU A 721 0.47 -35.37 54.13
C LEU A 721 1.04 -36.78 54.33
N THR A 722 1.70 -37.35 53.32
CA THR A 722 2.33 -38.67 53.43
C THR A 722 3.50 -38.66 54.41
N LEU A 723 4.34 -37.61 54.41
CA LEU A 723 5.39 -37.42 55.41
C LEU A 723 4.83 -37.26 56.83
N LEU A 724 3.71 -36.54 57.00
CA LEU A 724 3.04 -36.40 58.30
C LEU A 724 2.49 -37.73 58.82
N VAL A 725 1.92 -38.57 57.94
CA VAL A 725 1.44 -39.90 58.30
C VAL A 725 2.60 -40.84 58.66
N VAL A 726 3.70 -40.79 57.91
CA VAL A 726 4.91 -41.58 58.21
C VAL A 726 5.53 -41.13 59.53
N ALA A 727 5.66 -39.82 59.77
CA ALA A 727 6.16 -39.25 61.01
C ALA A 727 5.29 -39.61 62.22
N ARG A 728 3.95 -39.62 62.08
CA ARG A 728 3.04 -40.09 63.14
C ARG A 728 3.15 -41.59 63.39
N ARG A 729 3.33 -42.41 62.35
CA ARG A 729 3.54 -43.87 62.49
C ARG A 729 4.88 -44.21 63.14
N THR A 730 5.95 -43.49 62.82
CA THR A 730 7.26 -43.69 63.46
C THR A 730 7.29 -43.19 64.90
N ARG A 731 6.53 -42.13 65.23
CA ARG A 731 6.37 -41.65 66.60
C ARG A 731 5.55 -42.63 67.47
N ARG A 732 4.46 -43.19 66.95
CA ARG A 732 3.70 -44.26 67.64
C ARG A 732 4.52 -45.54 67.86
N LYS A 733 5.39 -45.91 66.91
CA LYS A 733 6.33 -47.04 67.07
C LYS A 733 7.45 -46.80 68.10
N LYS A 734 7.66 -45.56 68.55
CA LYS A 734 8.61 -45.22 69.63
C LYS A 734 7.96 -45.12 71.01
N GLU A 735 6.63 -45.08 71.09
CA GLU A 735 5.89 -45.09 72.37
C GLU A 735 5.51 -46.52 72.82
N ASP A 736 5.59 -47.51 71.93
CA ASP A 736 5.40 -48.95 72.20
C ASP A 736 6.73 -49.73 72.37
N LYS A 737 7.81 -49.08 72.80
CA LYS A 737 9.09 -49.74 73.10
C LYS A 737 9.63 -49.36 74.47
#